data_AF-A0A6N4XCT3-F1
#
_entry.id   AF-A0A6N4XCT3-F1
#
_cell.length_a   1.000
_cell.length_b   1.000
_cell.length_c   1.000
_cell.angle_alpha   90.00
_cell.angle_beta   90.00
_cell.angle_gamma   90.00
#
_symmetry.space_group_name_H-M   'P 1'
#
loop_
_entity.id
_entity.type
_entity.pdbx_description
1 polymer ?
#
loop_
_entity_poly.entity_id
_entity_poly.type
_entity_poly.pdbx_seq_one_letter_code
_entity_poly.pdbx_strand_id
1 'polypeptide(L)'
;MNRKLKTIISVSTLFMAGLLHAQLSPTENYVSSKTYLSDPTQPNPKTSETVQYFDGLGRPKQIVNVKASPSGKDVVTPIEYDAFGRQVKDYLPIPQSLTGNGAIIPNPLGNVSSVYGVEKIYSEKVLENSPLDRIQQQIQVGNDWTNKPVKFDYDANTAGEVIKYTTTTIWEGNATKSSIEYQGTYGANQLYKNTVTDEDGNKTIEFKNGIGQLLLVRKVLNATENADTYYVYNEYNQLAWVIPPLLSKKKTWGWEDQYTLAYEYRYDGRSRLVEKKLPGKGWEHMVYDKADRLVFSQDELMRATGKWLFSKYDLFGRVIITGIVGGTYRADMQNMIANNVIVENRNPQGFTKNGMSIQYTNNHFPYLETVLSVNYYDTYPLYSFNPPFPTSIQGEVVLTDNPSTSGGKSTKSFSVMSLVKNIENDNWTKNYSYYDTKGRVIGNHSINYLGGYTRTESKLDFTGVVQNTITKHKRLNTDTEKVITEVFTYDSQNRLLKYIHKVDGNPEEILAQNSYNELSQLQSKKVGGVSPTSPIQTIDYKYNIRGWMTKINDPSNLNGKLFGYEIKYNNPILTAQAPAKYNGNIAEIDWKTSNDGILKRYAYHYDGLNRLLYGHYIEPLSTIPQADHFGESMEYDVNGNITRLYRNAKNTNGQAMQIDNLSYIYLGNRLTKVTDASQNTDGYPGGGNVISYDNNGNMTSHPDKGINGISYNFLNLPSEIKANSGNSNAAITRYVYRADGVKVAKNYILGGTTKETQYLDGFQYDNSGTSNVLASSSSLKFVPTSEGYFDFVKNKYIYNYTDHLGNVRLSYFNNGSGVEVLEENNYYPFGLKHQGYNILNGNPSYQYKMQGQELQETGFYQYRWRQYMPDIGRFFNIDPLAEDYIHNSTYAFSENRVIDNVELEGLEGEDFRFRLNQRLKGGVQERVEIAAQKDASDSFMAVIKSVTPIEEIYSLFSGKDFEGNKVSRGDALKMLSLNLIPEVGAVEKGIVKAATKAEIKAEAKVATKTELKTSIELPKPPKGKGSVSPGERDPKRVYTKSEKTKMLENQNGKCVGCGESKTIEQVDGHHKVRHADGGKTTIENGAALCKDCHKEIHK
;
A
#
# COMPACT_ATOMS: atom_id res chain seq x y z
N MET A 1 -11.28 36.06 82.02
CA MET A 1 -10.80 34.67 82.18
C MET A 1 -11.53 33.80 81.16
N ASN A 2 -10.77 32.95 80.47
CA ASN A 2 -11.16 32.06 79.36
C ASN A 2 -12.34 31.11 79.68
N ARG A 3 -13.16 30.79 78.67
CA ARG A 3 -13.13 29.50 77.91
C ARG A 3 -14.44 29.34 77.10
N LYS A 4 -14.32 29.24 75.77
CA LYS A 4 -15.38 28.78 74.86
C LYS A 4 -15.12 27.31 74.48
N LEU A 5 -16.20 26.51 74.50
CA LEU A 5 -16.25 25.11 74.11
C LEU A 5 -15.90 24.94 72.61
N LYS A 6 -15.07 23.95 72.31
CA LYS A 6 -14.68 23.52 70.96
C LYS A 6 -15.69 22.51 70.43
N THR A 7 -16.30 22.82 69.29
CA THR A 7 -16.99 21.85 68.44
C THR A 7 -15.95 21.12 67.59
N ILE A 8 -15.76 19.82 67.83
CA ILE A 8 -14.88 18.96 67.05
C ILE A 8 -15.68 18.52 65.80
N ILE A 9 -15.44 19.19 64.68
CA ILE A 9 -15.86 18.71 63.35
C ILE A 9 -14.82 17.70 62.91
N SER A 10 -15.25 16.45 62.72
CA SER A 10 -14.38 15.36 62.29
C SER A 10 -13.85 15.63 60.86
N VAL A 11 -12.56 15.93 60.77
CA VAL A 11 -11.81 16.12 59.51
C VAL A 11 -11.80 14.83 58.67
N SER A 12 -12.14 13.68 59.27
CA SER A 12 -12.25 12.38 58.59
C SER A 12 -13.39 12.32 57.56
N THR A 13 -14.45 13.12 57.70
CA THR A 13 -15.55 13.18 56.72
C THR A 13 -15.25 14.08 55.52
N LEU A 14 -14.33 15.04 55.63
CA LEU A 14 -13.91 15.87 54.49
C LEU A 14 -12.84 15.18 53.62
N PHE A 15 -12.01 14.32 54.22
CA PHE A 15 -11.01 13.53 53.47
C PHE A 15 -11.60 12.30 52.75
N MET A 16 -12.77 11.80 53.16
CA MET A 16 -13.48 10.73 52.45
C MET A 16 -14.29 11.22 51.23
N ALA A 17 -14.60 12.52 51.14
CA ALA A 17 -15.26 13.11 49.98
C ALA A 17 -14.30 13.40 48.80
N GLY A 18 -12.98 13.42 49.04
CA GLY A 18 -11.96 13.70 48.01
C GLY A 18 -11.45 12.47 47.25
N LEU A 19 -11.93 11.26 47.57
CA LEU A 19 -11.53 10.00 46.92
C LEU A 19 -12.67 9.30 46.17
N LEU A 20 -13.84 9.93 46.05
CA LEU A 20 -14.84 9.55 45.06
C LEU A 20 -14.38 10.08 43.70
N HIS A 21 -13.42 9.41 43.07
CA HIS A 21 -13.36 9.46 41.61
C HIS A 21 -14.74 8.98 41.15
N ALA A 22 -15.46 9.82 40.40
CA ALA A 22 -16.73 9.44 39.80
C ALA A 22 -16.48 8.20 38.93
N GLN A 23 -16.72 7.02 39.48
CA GLN A 23 -16.70 5.79 38.70
C GLN A 23 -17.83 5.90 37.67
N LEU A 24 -17.51 5.72 36.39
CA LEU A 24 -18.50 5.75 35.31
C LEU A 24 -19.59 4.70 35.51
N SER A 25 -19.26 3.62 36.23
CA SER A 25 -20.21 2.66 36.75
C SER A 25 -19.77 2.15 38.13
N PRO A 26 -20.65 2.13 39.15
CA PRO A 26 -20.37 1.51 40.44
C PRO A 26 -20.56 -0.02 40.42
N THR A 27 -21.07 -0.59 39.34
CA THR A 27 -21.45 -2.01 39.24
C THR A 27 -20.68 -2.81 38.19
N GLU A 28 -19.85 -2.14 37.37
CA GLU A 28 -19.20 -2.77 36.21
C GLU A 28 -17.70 -2.52 36.20
N ASN A 29 -16.93 -3.54 35.80
CA ASN A 29 -15.52 -3.38 35.51
C ASN A 29 -15.36 -2.69 34.15
N TYR A 30 -14.49 -1.69 34.07
CA TYR A 30 -14.20 -0.98 32.82
C TYR A 30 -12.76 -0.52 32.72
N VAL A 31 -12.31 -0.32 31.48
CA VAL A 31 -11.08 0.40 31.13
C VAL A 31 -11.51 1.64 30.35
N SER A 32 -11.13 2.81 30.85
CA SER A 32 -11.35 4.09 30.16
C SER A 32 -10.02 4.57 29.59
N SER A 33 -10.01 4.87 28.30
CA SER A 33 -8.92 5.56 27.63
C SER A 33 -9.37 6.96 27.23
N LYS A 34 -8.49 7.95 27.43
CA LYS A 34 -8.70 9.34 27.07
C LYS A 34 -7.47 9.84 26.32
N THR A 35 -7.69 10.21 25.06
CA THR A 35 -6.69 10.82 24.20
C THR A 35 -7.01 12.29 24.04
N TYR A 36 -6.06 13.15 24.38
CA TYR A 36 -6.19 14.60 24.19
C TYR A 36 -5.98 14.97 22.72
N LEU A 37 -6.97 15.64 22.14
CA LEU A 37 -6.94 16.16 20.77
C LEU A 37 -6.56 17.65 20.72
N SER A 38 -6.46 18.29 21.88
CA SER A 38 -5.89 19.63 22.06
C SER A 38 -4.98 19.63 23.27
N ASP A 39 -4.30 20.75 23.51
CA ASP A 39 -3.47 20.92 24.69
C ASP A 39 -4.30 20.67 25.99
N PRO A 40 -3.91 19.73 26.86
CA PRO A 40 -4.64 19.37 28.06
C PRO A 40 -4.69 20.50 29.11
N THR A 41 -3.86 21.53 28.97
CA THR A 41 -3.85 22.71 29.85
C THR A 41 -4.92 23.74 29.49
N GLN A 42 -5.56 23.62 28.31
CA GLN A 42 -6.65 24.51 27.93
C GLN A 42 -7.88 24.29 28.84
N PRO A 43 -8.71 25.33 29.07
CA PRO A 43 -9.89 25.21 29.95
C PRO A 43 -10.89 24.11 29.54
N ASN A 44 -11.02 23.85 28.24
CA ASN A 44 -11.91 22.84 27.67
C ASN A 44 -11.17 22.05 26.57
N PRO A 45 -10.30 21.10 26.94
CA PRO A 45 -9.51 20.40 25.95
C PRO A 45 -10.40 19.45 25.13
N LYS A 46 -10.19 19.43 23.81
CA LYS A 46 -10.77 18.42 22.92
C LYS A 46 -10.21 17.05 23.30
N THR A 47 -11.06 16.04 23.33
CA THR A 47 -10.68 14.67 23.68
C THR A 47 -11.42 13.65 22.82
N SER A 48 -10.77 12.51 22.61
CA SER A 48 -11.38 11.27 22.14
C SER A 48 -11.33 10.30 23.32
N GLU A 49 -12.49 9.80 23.74
CA GLU A 49 -12.58 8.91 24.89
C GLU A 49 -13.26 7.60 24.49
N THR A 50 -12.71 6.48 24.97
CA THR A 50 -13.28 5.15 24.79
C THR A 50 -13.39 4.47 26.14
N VAL A 51 -14.56 3.93 26.44
CA VAL A 51 -14.82 3.14 27.65
C VAL A 51 -15.16 1.72 27.23
N GLN A 52 -14.34 0.76 27.66
CA GLN A 52 -14.57 -0.65 27.41
C GLN A 52 -15.04 -1.31 28.72
N TYR A 53 -16.26 -1.84 28.71
CA TYR A 53 -16.85 -2.57 29.83
C TYR A 53 -16.59 -4.06 29.71
N PHE A 54 -16.44 -4.74 30.84
CA PHE A 54 -16.13 -6.17 30.92
C PHE A 54 -17.23 -6.94 31.65
N ASP A 55 -17.35 -8.22 31.34
CA ASP A 55 -18.19 -9.14 32.11
C ASP A 55 -17.46 -9.69 33.36
N GLY A 56 -18.14 -10.55 34.13
CA GLY A 56 -17.57 -11.17 35.34
C GLY A 56 -16.38 -12.11 35.10
N LEU A 57 -16.07 -12.43 33.85
CA LEU A 57 -14.90 -13.23 33.44
C LEU A 57 -13.77 -12.35 32.87
N GLY A 58 -13.92 -11.02 32.90
CA GLY A 58 -12.94 -10.08 32.38
C GLY A 58 -12.90 -10.00 30.86
N ARG A 59 -13.97 -10.43 30.16
CA ARG A 59 -14.08 -10.32 28.71
C ARG A 59 -14.82 -9.02 28.33
N PRO A 60 -14.38 -8.28 27.30
CA PRO A 60 -15.09 -7.08 26.85
C PRO A 60 -16.53 -7.39 26.42
N LYS A 61 -17.52 -6.66 26.96
CA LYS A 61 -18.95 -6.82 26.60
C LYS A 61 -19.56 -5.63 25.89
N GLN A 62 -18.96 -4.44 26.01
CA GLN A 62 -19.41 -3.23 25.34
C GLN A 62 -18.26 -2.24 25.22
N ILE A 63 -18.15 -1.60 24.06
CA ILE A 63 -17.24 -0.47 23.82
C ILE A 63 -18.09 0.77 23.58
N VAL A 64 -17.81 1.85 24.31
CA VAL A 64 -18.48 3.14 24.19
C VAL A 64 -17.46 4.19 23.76
N ASN A 65 -17.58 4.69 22.54
CA ASN A 65 -16.83 5.86 22.08
C ASN A 65 -17.61 7.11 22.45
N VAL A 66 -17.10 7.87 23.43
CA VAL A 66 -17.84 8.94 24.10
C VAL A 66 -17.91 10.16 23.20
N LYS A 67 -19.14 10.67 22.95
CA LYS A 67 -19.39 11.84 22.09
C LYS A 67 -18.69 11.78 20.73
N ALA A 68 -18.48 10.58 20.21
CA ALA A 68 -17.72 10.35 19.00
C ALA A 68 -18.51 10.70 17.73
N SER A 69 -19.85 10.77 17.77
CA SER A 69 -20.64 11.17 16.61
C SER A 69 -20.54 12.67 16.31
N PRO A 70 -20.88 13.15 15.08
CA PRO A 70 -20.88 14.58 14.76
C PRO A 70 -21.76 15.46 15.65
N SER A 71 -22.89 14.95 16.15
CA SER A 71 -23.74 15.69 17.08
C SER A 71 -23.35 15.48 18.55
N GLY A 72 -22.24 14.80 18.82
CA GLY A 72 -21.74 14.55 20.18
C GLY A 72 -22.50 13.45 20.93
N LYS A 73 -23.04 12.46 20.22
CA LYS A 73 -23.62 11.25 20.84
C LYS A 73 -22.55 10.19 21.07
N ASP A 74 -22.79 9.31 22.04
CA ASP A 74 -21.94 8.15 22.25
C ASP A 74 -22.18 7.13 21.13
N VAL A 75 -21.12 6.51 20.63
CA VAL A 75 -21.18 5.47 19.60
C VAL A 75 -20.77 4.15 20.24
N VAL A 76 -21.69 3.20 20.26
CA VAL A 76 -21.56 1.96 21.04
C VAL A 76 -21.41 0.74 20.15
N THR A 77 -20.48 -0.14 20.49
CA THR A 77 -20.34 -1.46 19.88
C THR A 77 -20.55 -2.52 20.96
N PRO A 78 -21.67 -3.27 20.95
CA PRO A 78 -21.86 -4.40 21.84
C PRO A 78 -20.97 -5.58 21.41
N ILE A 79 -20.53 -6.37 22.38
CA ILE A 79 -19.75 -7.60 22.15
C ILE A 79 -20.50 -8.76 22.79
N GLU A 80 -20.86 -9.73 21.97
CA GLU A 80 -21.59 -10.92 22.40
C GLU A 80 -20.70 -12.16 22.25
N TYR A 81 -20.81 -13.04 23.24
CA TYR A 81 -20.13 -14.32 23.24
C TYR A 81 -21.16 -15.45 23.16
N ASP A 82 -20.81 -16.51 22.46
CA ASP A 82 -21.58 -17.75 22.52
C ASP A 82 -21.39 -18.48 23.87
N ALA A 83 -22.07 -19.61 24.04
CA ALA A 83 -21.99 -20.43 25.26
C ALA A 83 -20.56 -20.95 25.58
N PHE A 84 -19.65 -20.97 24.59
CA PHE A 84 -18.26 -21.39 24.75
C PHE A 84 -17.31 -20.20 24.98
N GLY A 85 -17.84 -18.97 25.03
CA GLY A 85 -17.06 -17.77 25.24
C GLY A 85 -16.33 -17.24 24.01
N ARG A 86 -16.77 -17.62 22.81
CA ARG A 86 -16.20 -17.17 21.53
C ARG A 86 -17.02 -16.00 20.98
N GLN A 87 -16.35 -15.01 20.42
CA GLN A 87 -17.00 -13.87 19.75
C GLN A 87 -17.30 -14.24 18.30
N VAL A 88 -18.53 -14.71 18.06
CA VAL A 88 -18.99 -15.14 16.72
C VAL A 88 -19.72 -14.03 15.96
N LYS A 89 -20.05 -12.92 16.61
CA LYS A 89 -20.68 -11.74 15.98
C LYS A 89 -19.81 -10.51 16.15
N ASP A 90 -19.69 -9.75 15.07
CA ASP A 90 -19.03 -8.45 15.04
C ASP A 90 -20.06 -7.39 14.61
N TYR A 91 -20.54 -6.59 15.58
CA TYR A 91 -21.57 -5.57 15.40
C TYR A 91 -21.01 -4.27 14.80
N LEU A 92 -21.82 -3.62 13.95
CA LEU A 92 -21.57 -2.25 13.51
C LEU A 92 -21.69 -1.27 14.68
N PRO A 93 -20.96 -0.13 14.64
CA PRO A 93 -21.07 0.90 15.68
C PRO A 93 -22.46 1.56 15.68
N ILE A 94 -23.08 1.73 16.85
CA ILE A 94 -24.44 2.25 16.98
C ILE A 94 -24.39 3.61 17.71
N PRO A 95 -24.49 4.74 17.00
CA PRO A 95 -24.77 6.03 17.62
C PRO A 95 -26.03 5.95 18.47
N GLN A 96 -25.94 6.36 19.73
CA GLN A 96 -27.07 6.35 20.67
C GLN A 96 -27.93 7.61 20.51
N SER A 97 -29.17 7.59 20.99
CA SER A 97 -30.07 8.74 20.87
C SER A 97 -29.61 9.95 21.68
N LEU A 98 -28.90 9.72 22.80
CA LEU A 98 -28.30 10.71 23.70
C LEU A 98 -26.89 10.24 24.13
N THR A 99 -26.07 11.16 24.65
CA THR A 99 -24.78 10.81 25.27
C THR A 99 -24.99 10.40 26.73
N GLY A 100 -24.40 9.27 27.13
CA GLY A 100 -24.27 8.84 28.52
C GLY A 100 -22.94 9.26 29.15
N ASN A 101 -22.15 10.09 28.45
CA ASN A 101 -20.77 10.43 28.79
C ASN A 101 -19.91 9.19 29.08
N GLY A 102 -20.09 8.11 28.31
CA GLY A 102 -19.33 6.87 28.47
C GLY A 102 -19.90 5.88 29.48
N ALA A 103 -21.03 6.17 30.11
CA ALA A 103 -21.77 5.20 30.92
C ALA A 103 -22.17 3.96 30.09
N ILE A 104 -22.23 2.80 30.73
CA ILE A 104 -22.72 1.58 30.09
C ILE A 104 -24.16 1.78 29.63
N ILE A 105 -24.47 1.38 28.41
CA ILE A 105 -25.82 1.46 27.84
C ILE A 105 -26.50 0.11 28.04
N PRO A 106 -27.59 0.02 28.84
CA PRO A 106 -28.26 -1.26 29.11
C PRO A 106 -28.88 -1.93 27.89
N ASN A 107 -29.44 -1.13 26.97
CA ASN A 107 -30.02 -1.60 25.71
C ASN A 107 -29.33 -0.91 24.52
N PRO A 108 -28.08 -1.31 24.17
CA PRO A 108 -27.30 -0.65 23.13
C PRO A 108 -27.93 -0.80 21.74
N LEU A 109 -28.77 -1.83 21.54
CA LEU A 109 -29.48 -2.12 20.30
C LEU A 109 -30.76 -1.29 20.12
N GLY A 110 -31.20 -0.56 21.16
CA GLY A 110 -32.47 0.18 21.13
C GLY A 110 -32.55 1.26 20.05
N ASN A 111 -31.41 1.82 19.62
CA ASN A 111 -31.38 2.89 18.62
C ASN A 111 -31.11 2.42 17.18
N VAL A 112 -30.98 1.11 16.95
CA VAL A 112 -30.57 0.53 15.65
C VAL A 112 -31.50 0.95 14.52
N SER A 113 -32.82 0.95 14.75
CA SER A 113 -33.79 1.30 13.71
C SER A 113 -33.67 2.72 13.19
N SER A 114 -33.21 3.66 14.01
CA SER A 114 -33.00 5.06 13.61
C SER A 114 -31.74 5.26 12.75
N VAL A 115 -30.75 4.38 12.91
CA VAL A 115 -29.43 4.49 12.26
C VAL A 115 -29.37 3.61 11.01
N TYR A 116 -29.87 2.38 11.13
CA TYR A 116 -29.71 1.30 10.15
C TYR A 116 -31.05 0.75 9.64
N GLY A 117 -32.20 1.27 10.11
CA GLY A 117 -33.50 0.75 9.70
C GLY A 117 -33.72 -0.68 10.17
N VAL A 118 -34.17 -1.55 9.26
CA VAL A 118 -34.48 -2.96 9.55
C VAL A 118 -33.35 -3.92 9.14
N GLU A 119 -32.13 -3.39 8.92
CA GLU A 119 -30.98 -4.17 8.45
C GLU A 119 -30.34 -5.07 9.51
N LYS A 120 -29.73 -6.17 9.07
CA LYS A 120 -28.79 -6.96 9.88
C LYS A 120 -27.52 -6.15 10.12
N ILE A 121 -27.23 -5.78 11.36
CA ILE A 121 -26.11 -4.89 11.71
C ILE A 121 -24.85 -5.59 12.25
N TYR A 122 -24.73 -6.90 12.08
CA TYR A 122 -23.55 -7.63 12.50
C TYR A 122 -23.13 -8.63 11.44
N SER A 123 -21.81 -8.82 11.33
CA SER A 123 -21.27 -9.98 10.63
C SER A 123 -21.20 -11.16 11.59
N GLU A 124 -21.26 -12.37 11.07
CA GLU A 124 -21.41 -13.59 11.85
C GLU A 124 -20.52 -14.71 11.33
N LYS A 125 -19.78 -15.34 12.23
CA LYS A 125 -18.91 -16.49 11.97
C LYS A 125 -19.65 -17.76 12.35
N VAL A 126 -19.80 -18.65 11.38
CA VAL A 126 -20.17 -20.04 11.63
C VAL A 126 -18.88 -20.83 11.77
N LEU A 127 -18.66 -21.41 12.94
CA LEU A 127 -17.46 -22.17 13.26
C LEU A 127 -17.71 -23.67 13.10
N GLU A 128 -16.67 -24.39 12.72
CA GLU A 128 -16.64 -25.85 12.79
C GLU A 128 -16.90 -26.32 14.22
N ASN A 129 -17.68 -27.40 14.38
CA ASN A 129 -17.86 -28.05 15.68
C ASN A 129 -16.67 -28.95 16.02
N SER A 130 -15.48 -28.36 16.11
CA SER A 130 -14.23 -29.02 16.45
C SER A 130 -13.43 -28.19 17.47
N PRO A 131 -12.48 -28.79 18.21
CA PRO A 131 -11.58 -28.05 19.10
C PRO A 131 -10.70 -27.01 18.38
N LEU A 132 -10.64 -27.03 17.05
CA LEU A 132 -9.84 -26.09 16.26
C LEU A 132 -10.56 -24.76 16.01
N ASP A 133 -11.88 -24.68 16.24
CA ASP A 133 -12.70 -23.46 16.06
C ASP A 133 -12.49 -22.77 14.69
N ARG A 134 -12.25 -23.56 13.63
CA ARG A 134 -12.02 -23.02 12.28
C ARG A 134 -13.30 -22.39 11.73
N ILE A 135 -13.16 -21.29 11.01
CA ILE A 135 -14.28 -20.59 10.39
C ILE A 135 -14.76 -21.41 9.20
N GLN A 136 -16.03 -21.77 9.13
CA GLN A 136 -16.65 -22.41 7.95
C GLN A 136 -17.39 -21.39 7.08
N GLN A 137 -18.01 -20.39 7.72
CA GLN A 137 -18.70 -19.31 7.01
C GLN A 137 -18.51 -17.98 7.71
N GLN A 138 -18.43 -16.92 6.93
CA GLN A 138 -18.52 -15.54 7.37
C GLN A 138 -19.70 -14.88 6.65
N ILE A 139 -20.80 -14.70 7.36
CA ILE A 139 -21.98 -13.97 6.88
C ILE A 139 -21.73 -12.49 7.14
N GLN A 140 -21.87 -11.66 6.11
CA GLN A 140 -21.64 -10.21 6.23
C GLN A 140 -22.87 -9.47 6.77
N VAL A 141 -22.68 -8.20 7.13
CA VAL A 141 -23.77 -7.30 7.54
C VAL A 141 -24.74 -7.05 6.37
N GLY A 142 -25.99 -6.74 6.70
CA GLY A 142 -27.08 -6.47 5.77
C GLY A 142 -27.97 -7.68 5.50
N ASN A 143 -29.29 -7.45 5.37
CA ASN A 143 -30.27 -8.52 5.18
C ASN A 143 -30.00 -9.31 3.89
N ASP A 144 -29.66 -8.60 2.81
CA ASP A 144 -29.38 -9.16 1.49
C ASP A 144 -28.16 -10.11 1.49
N TRP A 145 -27.24 -9.97 2.45
CA TRP A 145 -26.05 -10.84 2.58
C TRP A 145 -26.28 -12.09 3.42
N THR A 146 -27.44 -12.25 4.07
CA THR A 146 -27.72 -13.37 4.99
C THR A 146 -27.52 -14.73 4.34
N ASN A 147 -27.91 -14.86 3.07
CA ASN A 147 -27.78 -16.09 2.28
C ASN A 147 -26.58 -16.06 1.31
N LYS A 148 -25.63 -15.13 1.53
CA LYS A 148 -24.43 -14.91 0.71
C LYS A 148 -23.15 -14.93 1.57
N PRO A 149 -22.91 -15.98 2.37
CA PRO A 149 -21.70 -16.06 3.18
C PRO A 149 -20.46 -16.24 2.30
N VAL A 150 -19.34 -15.69 2.77
CA VAL A 150 -18.01 -16.22 2.37
C VAL A 150 -17.86 -17.59 3.03
N LYS A 151 -17.47 -18.60 2.26
CA LYS A 151 -17.32 -19.99 2.74
C LYS A 151 -15.85 -20.40 2.75
N PHE A 152 -15.50 -21.21 3.73
CA PHE A 152 -14.16 -21.72 3.96
C PHE A 152 -14.22 -23.24 4.09
N ASP A 153 -13.55 -23.94 3.19
CA ASP A 153 -13.43 -25.40 3.20
C ASP A 153 -11.98 -25.80 3.46
N TYR A 154 -11.77 -26.80 4.31
CA TYR A 154 -10.45 -27.29 4.71
C TYR A 154 -10.35 -28.79 4.45
N ASP A 155 -9.65 -29.13 3.38
CA ASP A 155 -9.51 -30.49 2.87
C ASP A 155 -8.04 -30.87 2.71
N ALA A 156 -7.81 -32.07 2.19
CA ALA A 156 -6.54 -32.45 1.59
C ALA A 156 -6.71 -32.65 0.09
N ASN A 157 -5.62 -32.53 -0.67
CA ASN A 157 -5.69 -32.71 -2.12
C ASN A 157 -6.12 -34.14 -2.50
N THR A 158 -6.80 -34.26 -3.64
CA THR A 158 -7.07 -35.55 -4.27
C THR A 158 -5.90 -35.97 -5.18
N ALA A 159 -5.83 -37.26 -5.53
CA ALA A 159 -4.82 -37.76 -6.43
C ALA A 159 -4.97 -37.14 -7.83
N GLY A 160 -3.87 -36.62 -8.41
CA GLY A 160 -3.89 -36.03 -9.74
C GLY A 160 -4.26 -34.54 -9.80
N GLU A 161 -4.62 -33.92 -8.67
CA GLU A 161 -5.17 -32.55 -8.64
C GLU A 161 -4.12 -31.44 -8.83
N VAL A 162 -2.90 -31.67 -8.33
CA VAL A 162 -1.80 -30.70 -8.29
C VAL A 162 -0.59 -31.31 -8.97
N ILE A 163 -0.01 -30.59 -9.94
CA ILE A 163 1.23 -30.98 -10.60
C ILE A 163 2.39 -30.91 -9.59
N LYS A 164 3.26 -31.92 -9.63
CA LYS A 164 4.48 -31.95 -8.82
C LYS A 164 5.66 -31.48 -9.67
N TYR A 165 6.10 -30.26 -9.43
CA TYR A 165 7.36 -29.75 -9.94
C TYR A 165 8.46 -29.97 -8.91
N THR A 166 9.63 -30.39 -9.37
CA THR A 166 10.85 -30.47 -8.55
C THR A 166 11.96 -29.70 -9.25
N THR A 167 13.00 -29.36 -8.49
CA THR A 167 14.20 -28.77 -9.06
C THR A 167 15.37 -29.74 -9.07
N THR A 168 16.39 -29.38 -9.84
CA THR A 168 17.77 -29.78 -9.59
C THR A 168 18.62 -28.52 -9.59
N THR A 169 19.21 -28.18 -8.44
CA THR A 169 20.01 -26.97 -8.27
C THR A 169 21.51 -27.23 -8.32
N ILE A 170 22.20 -26.46 -9.16
CA ILE A 170 23.66 -26.34 -9.17
C ILE A 170 24.08 -24.96 -8.66
N TRP A 171 25.37 -24.79 -8.36
CA TRP A 171 25.95 -23.49 -8.04
C TRP A 171 26.71 -22.95 -9.27
N GLU A 172 26.31 -21.77 -9.74
CA GLU A 172 26.94 -21.07 -10.87
C GLU A 172 27.26 -19.64 -10.43
N GLY A 173 28.53 -19.23 -10.52
CA GLY A 173 28.94 -17.87 -10.16
C GLY A 173 28.57 -17.46 -8.74
N ASN A 174 28.68 -18.36 -7.75
CA ASN A 174 28.28 -18.16 -6.35
C ASN A 174 26.77 -17.86 -6.14
N ALA A 175 25.93 -18.25 -7.10
CA ALA A 175 24.48 -18.21 -6.97
C ALA A 175 23.88 -19.59 -7.27
N THR A 176 22.73 -19.89 -6.70
CA THR A 176 21.95 -21.08 -7.05
C THR A 176 21.45 -20.96 -8.48
N LYS A 177 21.43 -22.06 -9.22
CA LYS A 177 20.79 -22.17 -10.53
C LYS A 177 19.97 -23.45 -10.54
N SER A 178 18.65 -23.27 -10.46
CA SER A 178 17.70 -24.37 -10.37
C SER A 178 17.10 -24.65 -11.74
N SER A 179 17.28 -25.87 -12.25
CA SER A 179 16.45 -26.37 -13.35
C SER A 179 15.15 -26.92 -12.79
N ILE A 180 14.07 -26.92 -13.58
CA ILE A 180 12.75 -27.41 -13.19
C ILE A 180 12.37 -28.68 -13.97
N GLU A 181 11.76 -29.63 -13.28
CA GLU A 181 11.32 -30.90 -13.86
C GLU A 181 9.87 -31.22 -13.44
N TYR A 182 9.10 -31.75 -14.40
CA TYR A 182 7.77 -32.31 -14.15
C TYR A 182 7.91 -33.74 -13.62
N GLN A 183 7.45 -33.99 -12.39
CA GLN A 183 7.51 -35.30 -11.71
C GLN A 183 6.12 -35.92 -11.50
N GLY A 184 5.19 -35.68 -12.44
CA GLY A 184 3.83 -36.18 -12.34
C GLY A 184 2.93 -35.27 -11.48
N THR A 185 2.13 -35.88 -10.61
CA THR A 185 1.18 -35.18 -9.75
C THR A 185 1.31 -35.67 -8.31
N TYR A 186 0.87 -34.86 -7.35
CA TYR A 186 0.77 -35.30 -5.96
C TYR A 186 -0.31 -36.39 -5.81
N GLY A 187 -0.01 -37.38 -4.96
CA GLY A 187 -0.96 -38.40 -4.53
C GLY A 187 -2.03 -37.80 -3.60
N ALA A 188 -3.09 -38.56 -3.34
CA ALA A 188 -4.15 -38.11 -2.42
C ALA A 188 -3.59 -37.86 -1.00
N ASN A 189 -4.13 -36.84 -0.32
CA ASN A 189 -3.83 -36.48 1.06
C ASN A 189 -2.36 -36.10 1.35
N GLN A 190 -1.64 -35.56 0.36
CA GLN A 190 -0.24 -35.14 0.52
C GLN A 190 -0.09 -33.64 0.82
N LEU A 191 -1.07 -32.84 0.43
CA LEU A 191 -1.10 -31.39 0.55
C LEU A 191 -2.35 -30.95 1.31
N TYR A 192 -2.19 -29.93 2.14
CA TYR A 192 -3.33 -29.19 2.69
C TYR A 192 -4.01 -28.41 1.56
N LYS A 193 -5.33 -28.45 1.52
CA LYS A 193 -6.16 -27.76 0.53
C LYS A 193 -7.13 -26.85 1.26
N ASN A 194 -6.99 -25.54 1.08
CA ASN A 194 -7.88 -24.55 1.66
C ASN A 194 -8.65 -23.86 0.54
N THR A 195 -9.99 -23.89 0.58
CA THR A 195 -10.84 -23.21 -0.40
C THR A 195 -11.58 -22.05 0.24
N VAL A 196 -11.53 -20.89 -0.39
CA VAL A 196 -12.36 -19.73 -0.06
C VAL A 196 -13.32 -19.49 -1.21
N THR A 197 -14.62 -19.46 -0.92
CA THR A 197 -15.66 -19.05 -1.87
C THR A 197 -16.21 -17.70 -1.43
N ASP A 198 -16.14 -16.68 -2.30
CA ASP A 198 -16.66 -15.33 -2.00
C ASP A 198 -18.20 -15.29 -2.01
N GLU A 199 -18.78 -14.13 -1.67
CA GLU A 199 -20.23 -13.95 -1.61
C GLU A 199 -20.95 -14.16 -2.95
N ASP A 200 -20.23 -14.07 -4.08
CA ASP A 200 -20.74 -14.24 -5.43
C ASP A 200 -20.44 -15.64 -6.02
N GLY A 201 -19.76 -16.51 -5.26
CA GLY A 201 -19.48 -17.89 -5.63
C GLY A 201 -18.12 -18.12 -6.31
N ASN A 202 -17.29 -17.08 -6.43
CA ASN A 202 -15.95 -17.21 -7.00
C ASN A 202 -15.03 -17.93 -6.01
N LYS A 203 -14.19 -18.85 -6.52
CA LYS A 203 -13.36 -19.73 -5.67
C LYS A 203 -11.87 -19.46 -5.83
N THR A 204 -11.20 -19.36 -4.69
CA THR A 204 -9.74 -19.42 -4.57
C THR A 204 -9.37 -20.66 -3.76
N ILE A 205 -8.39 -21.43 -4.24
CA ILE A 205 -7.93 -22.66 -3.60
C ILE A 205 -6.42 -22.56 -3.41
N GLU A 206 -5.95 -22.74 -2.18
CA GLU A 206 -4.52 -22.82 -1.85
C GLU A 206 -4.12 -24.26 -1.55
N PHE A 207 -2.95 -24.65 -2.03
CA PHE A 207 -2.33 -25.93 -1.71
C PHE A 207 -0.98 -25.72 -1.02
N LYS A 208 -0.81 -26.32 0.16
CA LYS A 208 0.41 -26.21 0.98
C LYS A 208 0.98 -27.60 1.29
N ASN A 209 2.30 -27.71 1.35
CA ASN A 209 2.96 -28.94 1.78
C ASN A 209 2.99 -29.07 3.32
N GLY A 210 3.51 -30.20 3.82
CA GLY A 210 3.56 -30.50 5.26
C GLY A 210 4.39 -29.55 6.13
N ILE A 211 5.24 -28.70 5.52
CA ILE A 211 6.02 -27.67 6.23
C ILE A 211 5.46 -26.25 6.05
N GLY A 212 4.30 -26.12 5.39
CA GLY A 212 3.58 -24.86 5.24
C GLY A 212 3.95 -24.02 4.01
N GLN A 213 4.81 -24.51 3.11
CA GLN A 213 5.10 -23.80 1.86
C GLN A 213 3.90 -23.85 0.91
N LEU A 214 3.55 -22.71 0.34
CA LEU A 214 2.52 -22.56 -0.70
C LEU A 214 3.05 -23.14 -2.01
N LEU A 215 2.36 -24.12 -2.60
CA LEU A 215 2.78 -24.75 -3.85
C LEU A 215 1.94 -24.34 -5.04
N LEU A 216 0.66 -24.05 -4.81
CA LEU A 216 -0.29 -23.65 -5.85
C LEU A 216 -1.35 -22.73 -5.25
N VAL A 217 -1.58 -21.61 -5.92
CA VAL A 217 -2.82 -20.84 -5.81
C VAL A 217 -3.63 -21.08 -7.07
N ARG A 218 -4.85 -21.59 -6.91
CA ARG A 218 -5.79 -21.87 -7.98
C ARG A 218 -6.98 -20.94 -7.88
N LYS A 219 -7.23 -20.15 -8.91
CA LYS A 219 -8.46 -19.37 -9.05
C LYS A 219 -9.37 -20.05 -10.07
N VAL A 220 -10.60 -20.35 -9.67
CA VAL A 220 -11.56 -21.07 -10.53
C VAL A 220 -12.29 -20.06 -11.42
N LEU A 221 -12.05 -20.12 -12.74
CA LEU A 221 -12.70 -19.23 -13.71
C LEU A 221 -14.09 -19.75 -14.08
N ASN A 222 -14.19 -21.06 -14.34
CA ASN A 222 -15.43 -21.75 -14.65
C ASN A 222 -15.29 -23.27 -14.36
N ALA A 223 -16.30 -24.06 -14.71
CA ALA A 223 -16.32 -25.50 -14.41
C ALA A 223 -15.17 -26.31 -15.05
N THR A 224 -14.54 -25.78 -16.10
CA THR A 224 -13.50 -26.47 -16.88
C THR A 224 -12.15 -25.76 -16.88
N GLU A 225 -12.07 -24.53 -16.36
CA GLU A 225 -10.88 -23.70 -16.44
C GLU A 225 -10.50 -23.08 -15.09
N ASN A 226 -9.22 -23.19 -14.77
CA ASN A 226 -8.57 -22.56 -13.63
C ASN A 226 -7.40 -21.69 -14.09
N ALA A 227 -7.15 -20.61 -13.37
CA ALA A 227 -5.89 -19.88 -13.39
C ALA A 227 -5.02 -20.38 -12.23
N ASP A 228 -4.02 -21.19 -12.55
CA ASP A 228 -3.14 -21.85 -11.59
C ASP A 228 -1.76 -21.18 -11.54
N THR A 229 -1.36 -20.67 -10.37
CA THR A 229 -0.02 -20.13 -10.15
C THR A 229 0.77 -21.07 -9.24
N TYR A 230 1.83 -21.68 -9.78
CA TYR A 230 2.67 -22.60 -9.01
C TYR A 230 3.91 -21.91 -8.45
N TYR A 231 4.32 -22.34 -7.26
CA TYR A 231 5.50 -21.87 -6.55
C TYR A 231 6.40 -23.07 -6.32
N VAL A 232 7.63 -23.01 -6.85
CA VAL A 232 8.55 -24.16 -6.84
C VAL A 232 9.80 -23.80 -6.07
N TYR A 233 10.06 -24.58 -5.02
CA TYR A 233 11.18 -24.38 -4.13
C TYR A 233 12.34 -25.31 -4.49
N ASN A 234 13.56 -24.82 -4.30
CA ASN A 234 14.75 -25.64 -4.44
C ASN A 234 15.02 -26.53 -3.21
N GLU A 235 16.08 -27.34 -3.27
CA GLU A 235 16.49 -28.26 -2.20
C GLU A 235 16.94 -27.54 -0.91
N TYR A 236 17.11 -26.21 -0.96
CA TYR A 236 17.40 -25.34 0.18
C TYR A 236 16.15 -24.63 0.73
N ASN A 237 14.94 -25.00 0.28
CA ASN A 237 13.66 -24.38 0.64
C ASN A 237 13.50 -22.92 0.19
N GLN A 238 14.28 -22.47 -0.80
CA GLN A 238 14.17 -21.13 -1.38
C GLN A 238 13.25 -21.16 -2.60
N LEU A 239 12.41 -20.14 -2.78
CA LEU A 239 11.52 -20.03 -3.94
C LEU A 239 12.38 -19.83 -5.21
N ALA A 240 12.49 -20.84 -6.06
CA ALA A 240 13.34 -20.79 -7.25
C ALA A 240 12.58 -20.37 -8.51
N TRP A 241 11.29 -20.72 -8.58
CA TRP A 241 10.44 -20.43 -9.72
C TRP A 241 9.03 -20.06 -9.29
N VAL A 242 8.42 -19.15 -10.05
CA VAL A 242 6.97 -19.01 -10.10
C VAL A 242 6.50 -19.24 -11.52
N ILE A 243 5.46 -20.08 -11.66
CA ILE A 243 4.85 -20.44 -12.94
C ILE A 243 3.46 -19.81 -12.99
N PRO A 244 3.26 -18.73 -13.76
CA PRO A 244 1.97 -18.06 -13.88
C PRO A 244 0.90 -18.90 -14.59
N PRO A 245 -0.38 -18.51 -14.52
CA PRO A 245 -1.51 -19.24 -15.08
C PRO A 245 -1.33 -19.70 -16.52
N LEU A 246 -0.84 -18.84 -17.42
CA LEU A 246 -0.68 -19.16 -18.83
C LEU A 246 0.40 -20.21 -19.06
N LEU A 247 1.51 -20.14 -18.32
CA LEU A 247 2.58 -21.13 -18.40
C LEU A 247 2.15 -22.46 -17.77
N SER A 248 1.36 -22.42 -16.69
CA SER A 248 0.88 -23.62 -15.98
C SER A 248 0.04 -24.56 -16.85
N LYS A 249 -0.55 -24.05 -17.93
CA LYS A 249 -1.25 -24.86 -18.95
C LYS A 249 -0.29 -25.81 -19.69
N LYS A 250 1.01 -25.54 -19.64
CA LYS A 250 2.07 -26.36 -20.22
C LYS A 250 2.76 -27.17 -19.10
N LYS A 251 2.73 -28.50 -19.21
CA LYS A 251 3.44 -29.37 -18.24
C LYS A 251 4.96 -29.24 -18.35
N THR A 252 5.44 -29.07 -19.57
CA THR A 252 6.85 -28.87 -19.95
C THR A 252 6.89 -27.82 -21.04
N TRP A 253 7.95 -27.03 -21.10
CA TRP A 253 8.07 -25.92 -22.03
C TRP A 253 9.50 -25.72 -22.52
N GLY A 254 9.64 -25.03 -23.65
CA GLY A 254 10.94 -24.63 -24.19
C GLY A 254 11.41 -23.29 -23.64
N TRP A 255 12.60 -22.88 -24.07
CA TRP A 255 13.23 -21.63 -23.63
C TRP A 255 12.38 -20.38 -23.89
N GLU A 256 11.65 -20.30 -25.00
CA GLU A 256 10.85 -19.11 -25.36
C GLU A 256 9.71 -18.88 -24.36
N ASP A 257 8.94 -19.92 -24.04
CA ASP A 257 7.90 -19.88 -23.01
C ASP A 257 8.48 -19.54 -21.63
N GLN A 258 9.62 -20.14 -21.28
CA GLN A 258 10.31 -19.85 -20.03
C GLN A 258 10.70 -18.37 -19.94
N TYR A 259 11.34 -17.84 -20.98
CA TYR A 259 11.78 -16.45 -21.03
C TYR A 259 10.60 -15.48 -20.98
N THR A 260 9.50 -15.80 -21.65
CA THR A 260 8.38 -14.88 -21.82
C THR A 260 7.33 -14.94 -20.71
N LEU A 261 7.30 -16.00 -19.90
CA LEU A 261 6.25 -16.23 -18.91
C LEU A 261 6.73 -16.64 -17.50
N ALA A 262 7.93 -17.19 -17.31
CA ALA A 262 8.36 -17.65 -15.99
C ALA A 262 9.03 -16.54 -15.17
N TYR A 263 8.88 -16.62 -13.84
CA TYR A 263 9.73 -15.90 -12.89
C TYR A 263 10.82 -16.84 -12.39
N GLU A 264 12.07 -16.37 -12.39
CA GLU A 264 13.24 -17.15 -11.97
C GLU A 264 14.03 -16.42 -10.89
N TYR A 265 14.46 -17.16 -9.86
CA TYR A 265 15.13 -16.62 -8.68
C TYR A 265 16.41 -17.38 -8.35
N ARG A 266 17.45 -16.63 -7.97
CA ARG A 266 18.74 -17.19 -7.60
C ARG A 266 19.30 -16.53 -6.36
N TYR A 267 19.84 -17.36 -5.47
CA TYR A 267 20.29 -16.97 -4.14
C TYR A 267 21.78 -17.23 -3.97
N ASP A 268 22.45 -16.44 -3.14
CA ASP A 268 23.82 -16.74 -2.72
C ASP A 268 23.87 -17.78 -1.58
N GLY A 269 25.08 -18.13 -1.15
CA GLY A 269 25.31 -19.05 -0.02
C GLY A 269 24.73 -18.60 1.33
N ARG A 270 24.17 -17.39 1.42
CA ARG A 270 23.52 -16.82 2.62
C ARG A 270 22.00 -16.69 2.44
N SER A 271 21.44 -17.28 1.38
CA SER A 271 20.01 -17.19 1.03
C SER A 271 19.52 -15.77 0.71
N ARG A 272 20.40 -14.88 0.25
CA ARG A 272 20.00 -13.55 -0.25
C ARG A 272 19.72 -13.64 -1.75
N LEU A 273 18.64 -13.01 -2.23
CA LEU A 273 18.31 -12.96 -3.65
C LEU A 273 19.36 -12.13 -4.41
N VAL A 274 20.12 -12.75 -5.31
CA VAL A 274 21.23 -12.11 -6.04
C VAL A 274 20.99 -11.99 -7.54
N GLU A 275 20.10 -12.80 -8.10
CA GLU A 275 19.66 -12.67 -9.50
C GLU A 275 18.17 -12.98 -9.58
N LYS A 276 17.43 -12.17 -10.33
CA LYS A 276 16.03 -12.44 -10.63
C LYS A 276 15.73 -12.14 -12.09
N LYS A 277 14.68 -12.78 -12.61
CA LYS A 277 14.22 -12.58 -13.97
C LYS A 277 12.70 -12.59 -13.99
N LEU A 278 12.14 -11.56 -14.62
CA LEU A 278 10.70 -11.38 -14.78
C LEU A 278 10.26 -11.85 -16.18
N PRO A 279 8.98 -12.20 -16.37
CA PRO A 279 8.43 -12.58 -17.67
C PRO A 279 8.70 -11.55 -18.76
N GLY A 280 9.40 -11.96 -19.83
CA GLY A 280 9.72 -11.11 -20.97
C GLY A 280 10.82 -10.07 -20.72
N LYS A 281 11.52 -10.16 -19.57
CA LYS A 281 12.63 -9.30 -19.17
C LYS A 281 13.94 -10.09 -19.07
N GLY A 282 15.07 -9.43 -19.33
CA GLY A 282 16.40 -9.96 -19.04
C GLY A 282 16.69 -10.08 -17.54
N TRP A 283 17.88 -10.60 -17.21
CA TRP A 283 18.28 -10.82 -15.82
C TRP A 283 18.60 -9.51 -15.11
N GLU A 284 18.12 -9.39 -13.88
CA GLU A 284 18.54 -8.38 -12.92
C GLU A 284 19.52 -9.00 -11.93
N HIS A 285 20.55 -8.24 -11.56
CA HIS A 285 21.59 -8.66 -10.62
C HIS A 285 21.65 -7.73 -9.42
N MET A 286 21.86 -8.32 -8.23
CA MET A 286 21.94 -7.65 -6.95
C MET A 286 23.25 -8.02 -6.25
N VAL A 287 23.85 -7.04 -5.58
CA VAL A 287 25.12 -7.19 -4.86
C VAL A 287 25.02 -6.53 -3.50
N TYR A 288 25.43 -7.27 -2.47
CA TYR A 288 25.25 -6.89 -1.08
C TYR A 288 26.57 -6.67 -0.37
N ASP A 289 26.58 -5.78 0.60
CA ASP A 289 27.73 -5.62 1.50
C ASP A 289 27.73 -6.64 2.65
N LYS A 290 28.71 -6.50 3.56
CA LYS A 290 28.85 -7.35 4.74
C LYS A 290 27.68 -7.24 5.73
N ALA A 291 26.94 -6.14 5.70
CA ALA A 291 25.78 -5.88 6.55
C ALA A 291 24.45 -6.27 5.88
N ASP A 292 24.50 -7.03 4.77
CA ASP A 292 23.33 -7.50 4.02
C ASP A 292 22.49 -6.38 3.40
N ARG A 293 23.10 -5.22 3.17
CA ARG A 293 22.45 -4.09 2.49
C ARG A 293 22.76 -4.16 1.00
N LEU A 294 21.76 -3.88 0.16
CA LEU A 294 21.94 -3.80 -1.28
C LEU A 294 22.83 -2.60 -1.62
N VAL A 295 23.95 -2.85 -2.30
CA VAL A 295 24.87 -1.79 -2.72
C VAL A 295 24.83 -1.59 -4.22
N PHE A 296 24.73 -2.66 -5.01
CA PHE A 296 24.61 -2.54 -6.47
C PHE A 296 23.41 -3.31 -7.01
N SER A 297 22.75 -2.70 -7.98
CA SER A 297 21.76 -3.37 -8.84
C SER A 297 21.98 -3.03 -10.30
N GLN A 298 21.64 -3.96 -11.18
CA GLN A 298 21.83 -3.80 -12.63
C GLN A 298 20.80 -4.66 -13.36
N ASP A 299 20.13 -4.08 -14.34
CA ASP A 299 19.28 -4.78 -15.29
C ASP A 299 20.03 -5.14 -16.58
N GLU A 300 19.32 -5.74 -17.56
CA GLU A 300 19.92 -6.21 -18.81
C GLU A 300 20.54 -5.07 -19.64
N LEU A 301 19.86 -3.94 -19.77
CA LEU A 301 20.31 -2.82 -20.60
C LEU A 301 21.49 -2.09 -19.95
N MET A 302 21.47 -1.95 -18.63
CA MET A 302 22.59 -1.41 -17.88
C MET A 302 23.80 -2.34 -17.96
N ARG A 303 23.60 -3.66 -17.92
CA ARG A 303 24.67 -4.65 -18.09
C ARG A 303 25.32 -4.59 -19.46
N ALA A 304 24.53 -4.42 -20.52
CA ALA A 304 25.05 -4.26 -21.87
C ALA A 304 25.98 -3.04 -22.04
N THR A 305 25.91 -2.07 -21.11
CA THR A 305 26.77 -0.88 -21.10
C THR A 305 27.78 -0.85 -19.93
N GLY A 306 27.88 -1.94 -19.15
CA GLY A 306 28.80 -2.04 -18.02
C GLY A 306 28.48 -1.12 -16.83
N LYS A 307 27.20 -0.75 -16.65
CA LYS A 307 26.76 0.23 -15.65
C LYS A 307 25.98 -0.41 -14.50
N TRP A 308 26.21 0.03 -13.28
CA TRP A 308 25.49 -0.44 -12.08
C TRP A 308 24.87 0.75 -11.36
N LEU A 309 23.60 0.63 -10.95
CA LEU A 309 23.05 1.49 -9.91
C LEU A 309 23.76 1.18 -8.61
N PHE A 310 24.07 2.21 -7.82
CA PHE A 310 24.61 2.02 -6.49
C PHE A 310 23.86 2.80 -5.41
N SER A 311 23.93 2.27 -4.19
CA SER A 311 23.53 2.95 -2.96
C SER A 311 24.67 2.93 -1.94
N LYS A 312 24.96 4.10 -1.36
CA LYS A 312 25.87 4.25 -0.20
C LYS A 312 25.08 4.66 1.02
N TYR A 313 25.58 4.22 2.18
CA TYR A 313 24.88 4.35 3.45
C TYR A 313 25.68 5.16 4.47
N ASP A 314 25.00 5.71 5.45
CA ASP A 314 25.65 6.20 6.67
C ASP A 314 25.84 5.08 7.71
N LEU A 315 26.39 5.45 8.87
CA LEU A 315 26.63 4.55 10.01
C LEU A 315 25.35 3.92 10.58
N PHE A 316 24.17 4.49 10.30
CA PHE A 316 22.88 3.97 10.76
C PHE A 316 22.16 3.14 9.68
N GLY A 317 22.79 2.93 8.53
CA GLY A 317 22.19 2.17 7.43
C GLY A 317 21.17 2.94 6.61
N ARG A 318 21.13 4.27 6.70
CA ARG A 318 20.27 5.12 5.87
C ARG A 318 20.97 5.43 4.55
N VAL A 319 20.24 5.40 3.44
CA VAL A 319 20.78 5.73 2.11
C VAL A 319 21.12 7.21 2.04
N ILE A 320 22.38 7.53 1.74
CA ILE A 320 22.90 8.91 1.66
C ILE A 320 23.31 9.32 0.26
N ILE A 321 23.71 8.39 -0.62
CA ILE A 321 24.08 8.68 -2.00
C ILE A 321 23.58 7.55 -2.87
N THR A 322 22.86 7.87 -3.94
CA THR A 322 22.58 6.94 -5.02
C THR A 322 23.22 7.43 -6.31
N GLY A 323 23.58 6.52 -7.22
CA GLY A 323 24.23 6.91 -8.46
C GLY A 323 24.44 5.76 -9.44
N ILE A 324 25.24 6.02 -10.48
CA ILE A 324 25.71 5.00 -11.42
C ILE A 324 27.23 4.90 -11.32
N VAL A 325 27.73 3.68 -11.34
CA VAL A 325 29.15 3.36 -11.38
C VAL A 325 29.43 2.36 -12.51
N GLY A 326 30.61 2.46 -13.11
CA GLY A 326 31.08 1.44 -14.05
C GLY A 326 31.45 0.15 -13.30
N GLY A 327 31.22 -1.00 -13.92
CA GLY A 327 31.54 -2.29 -13.33
C GLY A 327 31.56 -3.42 -14.35
N THR A 328 31.88 -4.62 -13.86
CA THR A 328 31.95 -5.86 -14.66
C THR A 328 30.81 -6.79 -14.25
N TYR A 329 31.08 -8.10 -14.16
CA TYR A 329 30.11 -9.11 -13.77
C TYR A 329 29.74 -9.03 -12.29
N ARG A 330 28.53 -9.49 -11.95
CA ARG A 330 28.01 -9.50 -10.57
C ARG A 330 28.99 -10.12 -9.56
N ALA A 331 29.64 -11.23 -9.91
CA ALA A 331 30.56 -11.92 -9.01
C ALA A 331 31.78 -11.05 -8.65
N ASP A 332 32.34 -10.30 -9.61
CA ASP A 332 33.46 -9.38 -9.38
C ASP A 332 33.03 -8.23 -8.48
N MET A 333 31.86 -7.64 -8.78
CA MET A 333 31.25 -6.58 -7.98
C MET A 333 31.00 -7.06 -6.53
N GLN A 334 30.53 -8.30 -6.36
CA GLN A 334 30.32 -8.91 -5.06
C GLN A 334 31.64 -9.15 -4.31
N ASN A 335 32.68 -9.64 -4.98
CA ASN A 335 34.00 -9.87 -4.39
C ASN A 335 34.65 -8.56 -3.92
N MET A 336 34.43 -7.45 -4.64
CA MET A 336 34.93 -6.13 -4.27
C MET A 336 34.43 -5.65 -2.90
N ILE A 337 33.19 -5.99 -2.52
CA ILE A 337 32.55 -5.43 -1.31
C ILE A 337 32.11 -6.45 -0.26
N ALA A 338 32.21 -7.76 -0.52
CA ALA A 338 31.66 -8.81 0.36
C ALA A 338 32.11 -8.71 1.82
N ASN A 339 33.35 -8.24 2.06
CA ASN A 339 33.93 -8.12 3.40
C ASN A 339 33.88 -6.70 3.98
N ASN A 340 33.31 -5.74 3.24
CA ASN A 340 33.24 -4.34 3.61
C ASN A 340 31.82 -3.99 4.06
N VAL A 341 31.70 -3.09 5.04
CA VAL A 341 30.44 -2.42 5.37
C VAL A 341 30.49 -1.08 4.67
N ILE A 342 29.68 -0.90 3.62
CA ILE A 342 29.77 0.29 2.77
C ILE A 342 29.15 1.50 3.48
N VAL A 343 30.00 2.29 4.12
CA VAL A 343 29.59 3.48 4.87
C VAL A 343 30.45 4.68 4.49
N GLU A 344 29.80 5.83 4.33
CA GLU A 344 30.46 7.12 4.22
C GLU A 344 30.05 8.04 5.38
N ASN A 345 30.94 8.97 5.72
CA ASN A 345 30.73 9.93 6.81
C ASN A 345 30.49 11.33 6.26
N ARG A 346 29.83 12.17 7.05
CA ARG A 346 29.71 13.61 6.76
C ARG A 346 31.11 14.21 6.59
N ASN A 347 31.33 14.94 5.50
CA ASN A 347 32.58 15.64 5.25
C ASN A 347 32.30 16.97 4.54
N PRO A 348 32.39 18.12 5.23
CA PRO A 348 32.12 19.43 4.62
C PRO A 348 32.97 19.75 3.39
N GLN A 349 34.20 19.26 3.31
CA GLN A 349 35.05 19.43 2.12
C GLN A 349 34.56 18.58 0.95
N GLY A 350 34.03 17.40 1.24
CA GLY A 350 33.31 16.56 0.29
C GLY A 350 34.07 16.23 -0.99
N PHE A 351 33.32 16.02 -2.07
CA PHE A 351 33.80 15.91 -3.44
C PHE A 351 32.76 16.50 -4.40
N THR A 352 33.13 16.75 -5.66
CA THR A 352 32.21 17.32 -6.66
C THR A 352 31.92 16.32 -7.77
N LYS A 353 30.64 16.14 -8.13
CA LYS A 353 30.19 15.30 -9.24
C LYS A 353 28.91 15.86 -9.87
N ASN A 354 28.78 15.78 -11.20
CA ASN A 354 27.64 16.36 -11.96
C ASN A 354 27.33 17.83 -11.58
N GLY A 355 28.37 18.64 -11.42
CA GLY A 355 28.23 20.06 -11.02
C GLY A 355 27.79 20.31 -9.58
N MET A 356 27.61 19.28 -8.76
CA MET A 356 27.17 19.38 -7.37
C MET A 356 28.30 19.01 -6.39
N SER A 357 28.52 19.83 -5.37
CA SER A 357 29.39 19.47 -4.25
C SER A 357 28.62 18.57 -3.29
N ILE A 358 29.20 17.44 -2.89
CA ILE A 358 28.60 16.39 -2.07
C ILE A 358 29.36 16.33 -0.75
N GLN A 359 28.72 16.71 0.36
CA GLN A 359 29.38 16.81 1.67
C GLN A 359 29.41 15.49 2.45
N TYR A 360 29.88 14.44 1.77
CA TYR A 360 30.16 13.12 2.33
C TYR A 360 31.54 12.64 1.88
N THR A 361 32.12 11.69 2.59
CA THR A 361 33.30 10.96 2.09
C THR A 361 32.94 10.12 0.87
N ASN A 362 33.95 9.71 0.10
CA ASN A 362 33.80 8.84 -1.06
C ASN A 362 34.88 7.74 -1.01
N ASN A 363 34.98 7.05 0.12
CA ASN A 363 36.07 6.13 0.41
C ASN A 363 35.90 4.77 -0.28
N HIS A 364 34.65 4.37 -0.56
CA HIS A 364 34.36 3.10 -1.23
C HIS A 364 34.08 3.33 -2.72
N PHE A 365 34.77 2.59 -3.61
CA PHE A 365 34.60 2.69 -5.08
C PHE A 365 34.49 4.16 -5.58
N PRO A 366 35.53 4.99 -5.39
CA PRO A 366 35.46 6.45 -5.60
C PRO A 366 35.17 6.89 -7.04
N TYR A 367 35.30 6.00 -8.02
CA TYR A 367 35.17 6.22 -9.45
C TYR A 367 33.70 6.22 -9.93
N LEU A 368 32.88 7.09 -9.33
CA LEU A 368 31.46 7.22 -9.68
C LEU A 368 31.31 7.78 -11.11
N GLU A 369 30.37 7.25 -11.90
CA GLU A 369 30.02 7.80 -13.23
C GLU A 369 29.07 8.99 -13.07
N THR A 370 28.01 8.82 -12.27
CA THR A 370 27.06 9.90 -11.94
C THR A 370 26.52 9.73 -10.52
N VAL A 371 26.09 10.83 -9.92
CA VAL A 371 25.28 10.83 -8.70
C VAL A 371 23.86 11.22 -9.07
N LEU A 372 22.90 10.46 -8.55
CA LEU A 372 21.48 10.59 -8.85
C LEU A 372 20.74 11.31 -7.73
N SER A 373 21.04 10.96 -6.48
CA SER A 373 20.52 11.65 -5.30
C SER A 373 21.50 11.66 -4.15
N VAL A 374 21.34 12.64 -3.25
CA VAL A 374 22.06 12.72 -1.98
C VAL A 374 21.09 13.08 -0.87
N ASN A 375 21.06 12.27 0.19
CA ASN A 375 20.21 12.51 1.35
C ASN A 375 21.05 12.91 2.55
N TYR A 376 20.60 13.93 3.25
CA TYR A 376 21.23 14.54 4.40
C TYR A 376 20.34 14.32 5.61
N TYR A 377 20.91 13.74 6.64
CA TYR A 377 20.24 13.50 7.91
C TYR A 377 20.93 14.25 9.04
N ASP A 378 20.21 14.44 10.13
CA ASP A 378 20.68 14.96 11.42
C ASP A 378 21.06 16.45 11.41
N THR A 379 21.88 16.91 10.47
CA THR A 379 22.37 18.29 10.38
C THR A 379 22.29 18.86 8.96
N TYR A 380 21.84 20.11 8.85
CA TYR A 380 21.76 20.78 7.55
C TYR A 380 23.17 21.09 7.02
N PRO A 381 23.56 20.61 5.83
CA PRO A 381 24.84 20.97 5.21
C PRO A 381 24.88 22.47 4.90
N LEU A 382 26.09 23.04 4.86
CA LEU A 382 26.27 24.46 4.50
C LEU A 382 26.55 24.60 3.00
N TYR A 383 25.58 25.11 2.24
CA TYR A 383 25.76 25.50 0.84
C TYR A 383 25.46 26.99 0.62
N SER A 384 26.07 27.57 -0.40
CA SER A 384 25.82 28.97 -0.79
C SER A 384 24.39 29.22 -1.30
N PHE A 385 23.71 28.18 -1.79
CA PHE A 385 22.33 28.25 -2.25
C PHE A 385 21.30 27.97 -1.14
N ASN A 386 21.73 27.67 0.09
CA ASN A 386 20.80 27.39 1.17
C ASN A 386 19.90 28.61 1.40
N PRO A 387 18.58 28.42 1.54
CA PRO A 387 17.74 29.50 2.02
C PRO A 387 18.15 29.86 3.47
N PRO A 388 17.92 31.10 3.92
CA PRO A 388 18.08 31.46 5.32
C PRO A 388 17.27 30.49 6.21
N PHE A 389 17.91 29.95 7.24
CA PHE A 389 17.23 29.04 8.17
C PHE A 389 16.09 29.78 8.89
N PRO A 390 14.84 29.29 8.82
CA PRO A 390 13.72 29.96 9.47
C PRO A 390 13.80 29.76 10.99
N THR A 391 13.81 30.84 11.77
CA THR A 391 13.75 30.76 13.24
C THR A 391 12.36 30.42 13.76
N SER A 392 11.32 30.77 12.98
CA SER A 392 9.94 30.38 13.22
C SER A 392 9.21 30.15 11.89
N ILE A 393 8.21 29.27 11.91
CA ILE A 393 7.28 29.04 10.81
C ILE A 393 5.87 29.14 11.36
N GLN A 394 5.08 30.07 10.82
CA GLN A 394 3.71 30.37 11.31
C GLN A 394 3.58 30.54 12.85
N GLY A 395 4.64 31.03 13.50
CA GLY A 395 4.72 31.24 14.95
C GLY A 395 5.30 30.06 15.75
N GLU A 396 5.50 28.90 15.13
CA GLU A 396 6.14 27.74 15.77
C GLU A 396 7.66 27.83 15.67
N VAL A 397 8.35 27.50 16.77
CA VAL A 397 9.82 27.44 16.80
C VAL A 397 10.30 26.26 15.97
N VAL A 398 11.23 26.51 15.06
CA VAL A 398 11.83 25.49 14.21
C VAL A 398 12.95 24.77 14.97
N LEU A 399 12.89 23.44 14.99
CA LEU A 399 13.88 22.57 15.62
C LEU A 399 15.23 22.68 14.90
N THR A 400 16.30 22.87 15.67
CA THR A 400 17.67 22.98 15.17
C THR A 400 18.44 21.67 15.38
N ASP A 401 19.62 21.57 14.77
CA ASP A 401 20.58 20.50 15.04
C ASP A 401 21.31 20.67 16.39
N ASN A 402 21.31 21.89 16.93
CA ASN A 402 21.94 22.23 18.21
C ASN A 402 20.96 22.05 19.39
N PRO A 403 21.15 21.02 20.25
CA PRO A 403 20.26 20.77 21.37
C PRO A 403 20.26 21.88 22.44
N SER A 404 21.33 22.70 22.51
CA SER A 404 21.39 23.80 23.47
C SER A 404 20.41 24.93 23.18
N THR A 405 20.01 25.10 21.91
CA THR A 405 19.04 26.13 21.50
C THR A 405 17.60 25.61 21.39
N SER A 406 17.41 24.30 21.54
CA SER A 406 16.13 23.59 21.33
C SER A 406 15.69 22.78 22.56
N GLY A 407 16.08 23.21 23.77
CA GLY A 407 15.64 22.58 25.02
C GLY A 407 16.06 21.13 25.19
N GLY A 408 17.24 20.76 24.69
CA GLY A 408 17.78 19.39 24.72
C GLY A 408 17.33 18.50 23.56
N LYS A 409 16.48 19.00 22.66
CA LYS A 409 16.01 18.28 21.46
C LYS A 409 16.81 18.72 20.23
N SER A 410 16.93 17.88 19.22
CA SER A 410 17.52 18.29 17.95
C SER A 410 17.00 17.50 16.77
N THR A 411 17.38 17.90 15.55
CA THR A 411 17.06 17.20 14.31
C THR A 411 17.80 15.87 14.12
N LYS A 412 18.53 15.38 15.12
CA LYS A 412 19.17 14.05 15.05
C LYS A 412 18.11 12.98 14.75
N SER A 413 18.47 12.06 13.86
CA SER A 413 17.65 11.00 13.27
C SER A 413 16.67 11.42 12.16
N PHE A 414 16.47 12.72 11.90
CA PHE A 414 15.58 13.18 10.81
C PHE A 414 16.30 13.40 9.48
N SER A 415 15.57 13.21 8.38
CA SER A 415 15.98 13.68 7.05
C SER A 415 15.78 15.19 6.98
N VAL A 416 16.83 15.94 6.73
CA VAL A 416 16.77 17.42 6.78
C VAL A 416 16.87 18.04 5.41
N MET A 417 17.51 17.35 4.46
CA MET A 417 17.70 17.83 3.11
C MET A 417 17.92 16.68 2.12
N SER A 418 17.43 16.84 0.89
CA SER A 418 17.74 15.93 -0.22
C SER A 418 18.13 16.73 -1.47
N LEU A 419 19.12 16.24 -2.20
CA LEU A 419 19.50 16.73 -3.52
C LEU A 419 19.10 15.67 -4.54
N VAL A 420 18.29 16.03 -5.53
CA VAL A 420 17.82 15.10 -6.55
C VAL A 420 18.16 15.65 -7.93
N LYS A 421 18.92 14.87 -8.71
CA LYS A 421 19.35 15.23 -10.05
C LYS A 421 18.26 14.92 -11.07
N ASN A 422 18.15 15.75 -12.09
CA ASN A 422 17.44 15.41 -13.31
C ASN A 422 18.27 14.42 -14.14
N ILE A 423 17.63 13.41 -14.70
CA ILE A 423 18.32 12.34 -15.41
C ILE A 423 18.89 12.86 -16.74
N GLU A 424 18.10 13.60 -17.52
CA GLU A 424 18.41 13.94 -18.91
C GLU A 424 19.27 15.19 -19.08
N ASN A 425 19.40 16.05 -18.05
CA ASN A 425 20.09 17.35 -18.20
C ASN A 425 20.95 17.78 -17.01
N ASP A 426 21.20 16.90 -16.03
CA ASP A 426 22.08 17.13 -14.87
C ASP A 426 21.72 18.34 -13.98
N ASN A 427 20.55 18.96 -14.14
CA ASN A 427 20.08 20.01 -13.22
C ASN A 427 19.59 19.42 -11.89
N TRP A 428 19.56 20.21 -10.82
CA TRP A 428 19.32 19.70 -9.46
C TRP A 428 18.17 20.40 -8.73
N THR A 429 17.25 19.60 -8.21
CA THR A 429 16.24 20.02 -7.23
C THR A 429 16.79 19.82 -5.82
N LYS A 430 16.51 20.77 -4.91
CA LYS A 430 17.10 20.83 -3.56
C LYS A 430 15.98 20.99 -2.56
N ASN A 431 15.70 19.94 -1.80
CA ASN A 431 14.60 19.91 -0.85
C ASN A 431 15.13 20.06 0.56
N TYR A 432 14.43 20.83 1.38
CA TYR A 432 14.66 21.00 2.81
C TYR A 432 13.36 20.69 3.54
N SER A 433 13.46 19.98 4.66
CA SER A 433 12.35 19.74 5.57
C SER A 433 12.66 20.38 6.92
N TYR A 434 11.69 21.08 7.50
CA TYR A 434 11.79 21.79 8.77
C TYR A 434 10.79 21.21 9.76
N TYR A 435 11.25 21.03 10.99
CA TYR A 435 10.52 20.33 12.03
C TYR A 435 10.15 21.27 13.17
N ASP A 436 9.03 21.04 13.81
CA ASP A 436 8.74 21.66 15.11
C ASP A 436 9.51 20.96 16.24
N THR A 437 9.40 21.49 17.46
CA THR A 437 10.05 20.91 18.65
C THR A 437 9.46 19.56 19.10
N LYS A 438 8.45 19.03 18.39
CA LYS A 438 7.91 17.67 18.55
C LYS A 438 8.39 16.72 17.42
N GLY A 439 9.19 17.20 16.48
CA GLY A 439 9.70 16.40 15.36
C GLY A 439 8.71 16.24 14.21
N ARG A 440 7.67 17.06 14.13
CA ARG A 440 6.68 17.05 13.04
C ARG A 440 7.09 18.01 11.94
N VAL A 441 6.92 17.65 10.67
CA VAL A 441 7.23 18.55 9.55
C VAL A 441 6.24 19.72 9.54
N ILE A 442 6.76 20.93 9.69
CA ILE A 442 5.98 22.18 9.65
C ILE A 442 6.40 23.08 8.48
N GLY A 443 7.44 22.71 7.74
CA GLY A 443 7.82 23.42 6.54
C GLY A 443 8.62 22.55 5.58
N ASN A 444 8.42 22.77 4.29
CA ASN A 444 9.26 22.26 3.23
C ASN A 444 9.69 23.42 2.33
N HIS A 445 10.91 23.35 1.81
CA HIS A 445 11.41 24.30 0.82
C HIS A 445 12.09 23.51 -0.30
N SER A 446 11.58 23.60 -1.51
CA SER A 446 12.10 22.94 -2.70
C SER A 446 12.64 24.01 -3.63
N ILE A 447 13.96 24.12 -3.78
CA ILE A 447 14.57 24.92 -4.84
C ILE A 447 14.55 24.06 -6.10
N ASN A 448 13.76 24.47 -7.08
CA ASN A 448 13.60 23.73 -8.32
C ASN A 448 14.87 23.79 -9.20
N TYR A 449 14.89 22.96 -10.23
CA TYR A 449 16.03 22.81 -11.13
C TYR A 449 16.32 24.08 -11.99
N LEU A 450 15.41 25.06 -12.01
CA LEU A 450 15.56 26.35 -12.70
C LEU A 450 16.05 27.48 -11.75
N GLY A 451 16.14 27.20 -10.45
CA GLY A 451 16.62 28.15 -9.42
C GLY A 451 15.53 28.96 -8.72
N GLY A 452 14.26 28.82 -9.07
CA GLY A 452 13.14 29.28 -8.23
C GLY A 452 12.85 28.29 -7.10
N TYR A 453 11.72 28.46 -6.41
CA TYR A 453 11.34 27.57 -5.31
C TYR A 453 9.83 27.38 -5.14
N THR A 454 9.47 26.30 -4.47
CA THR A 454 8.19 26.13 -3.79
C THR A 454 8.47 25.94 -2.30
N ARG A 455 7.85 26.77 -1.46
CA ARG A 455 7.97 26.71 0.00
C ARG A 455 6.59 26.52 0.60
N THR A 456 6.38 25.41 1.29
CA THR A 456 5.11 25.11 1.96
C THR A 456 5.34 25.17 3.46
N GLU A 457 4.52 25.94 4.17
CA GLU A 457 4.53 26.06 5.62
C GLU A 457 3.21 25.58 6.18
N SER A 458 3.25 24.85 7.29
CA SER A 458 2.04 24.28 7.90
C SER A 458 1.98 24.61 9.38
N LYS A 459 0.82 25.11 9.81
CA LYS A 459 0.47 25.24 11.21
C LYS A 459 -0.30 24.01 11.63
N LEU A 460 0.27 23.25 12.56
CA LEU A 460 -0.32 22.02 13.08
C LEU A 460 -0.97 22.29 14.43
N ASP A 461 -2.06 21.59 14.73
CA ASP A 461 -2.64 21.60 16.05
C ASP A 461 -1.84 20.73 17.04
N PHE A 462 -2.40 20.50 18.23
CA PHE A 462 -1.76 19.66 19.25
C PHE A 462 -1.45 18.23 18.77
N THR A 463 -2.35 17.64 17.97
CA THR A 463 -2.28 16.27 17.45
C THR A 463 -1.51 16.11 16.15
N GLY A 464 -1.24 17.22 15.44
CA GLY A 464 -0.59 17.19 14.13
C GLY A 464 -1.54 17.45 12.97
N VAL A 465 -2.82 17.73 13.23
CA VAL A 465 -3.78 18.11 12.18
C VAL A 465 -3.43 19.49 11.64
N VAL A 466 -3.38 19.62 10.32
CA VAL A 466 -3.08 20.88 9.64
C VAL A 466 -4.25 21.87 9.80
N GLN A 467 -4.01 23.03 10.40
CA GLN A 467 -4.97 24.12 10.52
C GLN A 467 -4.82 25.17 9.41
N ASN A 468 -3.58 25.43 9.00
CA ASN A 468 -3.27 26.43 7.97
C ASN A 468 -2.06 25.98 7.16
N THR A 469 -2.12 26.11 5.84
CA THR A 469 -0.97 25.95 4.94
C THR A 469 -0.72 27.24 4.17
N ILE A 470 0.53 27.66 4.10
CA ILE A 470 0.98 28.76 3.23
C ILE A 470 1.99 28.21 2.23
N THR A 471 1.63 28.22 0.94
CA THR A 471 2.51 27.82 -0.16
C THR A 471 2.99 29.05 -0.90
N LYS A 472 4.29 29.24 -0.98
CA LYS A 472 4.95 30.32 -1.74
C LYS A 472 5.70 29.73 -2.91
N HIS A 473 5.49 30.28 -4.11
CA HIS A 473 6.04 29.71 -5.32
C HIS A 473 6.68 30.76 -6.23
N LYS A 474 7.83 30.38 -6.80
CA LYS A 474 8.53 31.07 -7.88
C LYS A 474 9.08 30.02 -8.85
N ARG A 475 8.86 30.22 -10.15
CA ARG A 475 9.53 29.40 -11.18
C ARG A 475 11.01 29.73 -11.27
N LEU A 476 11.35 31.00 -11.47
CA LEU A 476 12.72 31.55 -11.37
C LEU A 476 12.85 32.44 -10.14
N ASN A 477 14.06 32.62 -9.60
CA ASN A 477 14.28 33.49 -8.44
C ASN A 477 13.85 34.96 -8.70
N THR A 478 13.91 35.40 -9.95
CA THR A 478 13.48 36.73 -10.43
C THR A 478 11.98 36.87 -10.62
N ASP A 479 11.23 35.77 -10.66
CA ASP A 479 9.79 35.81 -10.90
C ASP A 479 9.05 36.37 -9.69
N THR A 480 7.86 36.91 -9.95
CA THR A 480 6.96 37.37 -8.89
C THR A 480 6.49 36.18 -8.06
N GLU A 481 6.64 36.28 -6.73
CA GLU A 481 6.18 35.23 -5.82
C GLU A 481 4.66 35.10 -5.87
N LYS A 482 4.18 33.87 -5.98
CA LYS A 482 2.78 33.50 -5.79
C LYS A 482 2.58 32.95 -4.40
N VAL A 483 1.51 33.38 -3.73
CA VAL A 483 1.20 32.97 -2.36
C VAL A 483 -0.17 32.33 -2.34
N ILE A 484 -0.24 31.08 -1.91
CA ILE A 484 -1.48 30.36 -1.65
C ILE A 484 -1.62 30.21 -0.15
N THR A 485 -2.78 30.57 0.39
CA THR A 485 -3.13 30.35 1.80
C THR A 485 -4.34 29.45 1.89
N GLU A 486 -4.23 28.43 2.72
CA GLU A 486 -5.25 27.41 2.91
C GLU A 486 -5.58 27.33 4.39
N VAL A 487 -6.87 27.29 4.73
CA VAL A 487 -7.32 27.22 6.13
C VAL A 487 -8.32 26.09 6.27
N PHE A 488 -8.09 25.24 7.28
CA PHE A 488 -8.88 24.06 7.57
C PHE A 488 -9.52 24.20 8.94
N THR A 489 -10.84 23.99 9.01
CA THR A 489 -11.59 23.94 10.26
C THR A 489 -12.16 22.55 10.46
N TYR A 490 -12.00 22.03 11.68
CA TYR A 490 -12.44 20.68 12.06
C TYR A 490 -13.39 20.75 13.25
N ASP A 491 -14.19 19.72 13.42
CA ASP A 491 -15.04 19.57 14.60
C ASP A 491 -14.26 19.11 15.86
N SER A 492 -14.95 18.63 16.88
CA SER A 492 -14.33 18.15 18.13
C SER A 492 -13.60 16.81 17.99
N GLN A 493 -13.83 16.07 16.90
CA GLN A 493 -13.26 14.75 16.63
C GLN A 493 -12.33 14.78 15.39
N ASN A 494 -11.82 15.96 15.02
CA ASN A 494 -10.92 16.18 13.89
C ASN A 494 -11.49 15.83 12.50
N ARG A 495 -12.82 15.87 12.31
CA ARG A 495 -13.43 15.77 10.96
C ARG A 495 -13.43 17.13 10.27
N LEU A 496 -12.98 17.19 9.02
CA LEU A 496 -12.87 18.45 8.25
C LEU A 496 -14.27 19.03 7.96
N LEU A 497 -14.59 20.19 8.52
CA LEU A 497 -15.84 20.91 8.30
C LEU A 497 -15.75 21.94 7.18
N LYS A 498 -14.64 22.67 7.09
CA LYS A 498 -14.48 23.78 6.14
C LYS A 498 -13.05 23.86 5.64
N TYR A 499 -12.90 24.07 4.34
CA TYR A 499 -11.62 24.29 3.67
C TYR A 499 -11.70 25.56 2.83
N ILE A 500 -10.84 26.52 3.15
CA ILE A 500 -10.71 27.81 2.48
C ILE A 500 -9.39 27.81 1.69
N HIS A 501 -9.41 28.40 0.51
CA HIS A 501 -8.24 28.60 -0.34
C HIS A 501 -8.20 30.05 -0.82
N LYS A 502 -7.01 30.64 -0.83
CA LYS A 502 -6.78 32.02 -1.25
C LYS A 502 -5.52 32.08 -2.09
N VAL A 503 -5.58 32.76 -3.23
CA VAL A 503 -4.44 32.99 -4.12
C VAL A 503 -4.09 34.47 -4.13
N ASP A 504 -2.85 34.81 -3.79
CA ASP A 504 -2.32 36.16 -3.70
C ASP A 504 -3.24 37.08 -2.87
N GLY A 505 -3.62 38.23 -3.44
CA GLY A 505 -4.55 39.19 -2.85
C GLY A 505 -6.02 38.95 -3.19
N ASN A 506 -6.37 37.85 -3.86
CA ASN A 506 -7.77 37.56 -4.22
C ASN A 506 -8.63 37.30 -2.96
N PRO A 507 -9.96 37.39 -3.06
CA PRO A 507 -10.86 36.97 -2.00
C PRO A 507 -10.62 35.51 -1.57
N GLU A 508 -10.92 35.22 -0.30
CA GLU A 508 -10.96 33.85 0.19
C GLU A 508 -12.09 33.06 -0.48
N GLU A 509 -11.77 31.91 -1.05
CA GLU A 509 -12.72 30.99 -1.66
C GLU A 509 -12.96 29.80 -0.75
N ILE A 510 -14.22 29.48 -0.48
CA ILE A 510 -14.57 28.30 0.30
C ILE A 510 -14.67 27.11 -0.66
N LEU A 511 -13.59 26.34 -0.79
CA LEU A 511 -13.59 25.19 -1.69
C LEU A 511 -14.57 24.10 -1.24
N ALA A 512 -14.64 23.83 0.06
CA ALA A 512 -15.54 22.83 0.61
C ALA A 512 -16.11 23.19 1.99
N GLN A 513 -17.39 22.89 2.20
CA GLN A 513 -18.02 22.80 3.53
C GLN A 513 -18.72 21.45 3.65
N ASN A 514 -18.25 20.62 4.56
CA ASN A 514 -18.70 19.25 4.74
C ASN A 514 -19.69 19.13 5.90
N SER A 515 -20.63 18.21 5.75
CA SER A 515 -21.54 17.73 6.79
C SER A 515 -21.47 16.21 6.85
N TYR A 516 -21.56 15.65 8.05
CA TYR A 516 -21.39 14.21 8.29
C TYR A 516 -22.64 13.64 8.97
N ASN A 517 -22.97 12.38 8.65
CA ASN A 517 -24.03 11.65 9.36
C ASN A 517 -23.53 11.13 10.72
N GLU A 518 -24.41 10.57 11.55
CA GLU A 518 -24.05 10.08 12.89
C GLU A 518 -22.99 8.96 12.91
N LEU A 519 -22.72 8.32 11.77
CA LEU A 519 -21.66 7.33 11.56
C LEU A 519 -20.33 7.94 11.10
N SER A 520 -20.22 9.27 11.08
CA SER A 520 -19.07 10.01 10.57
C SER A 520 -18.81 9.86 9.07
N GLN A 521 -19.81 9.46 8.28
CA GLN A 521 -19.71 9.43 6.81
C GLN A 521 -20.10 10.79 6.23
N LEU A 522 -19.42 11.23 5.17
CA LEU A 522 -19.72 12.48 4.49
C LEU A 522 -21.14 12.43 3.91
N GLN A 523 -22.04 13.29 4.37
CA GLN A 523 -23.44 13.31 3.95
C GLN A 523 -23.65 14.31 2.80
N SER A 524 -23.10 15.51 2.93
CA SER A 524 -23.21 16.57 1.93
C SER A 524 -21.98 17.47 1.97
N LYS A 525 -21.62 18.02 0.81
CA LYS A 525 -20.52 18.95 0.61
C LYS A 525 -20.99 20.14 -0.23
N LYS A 526 -20.91 21.35 0.33
CA LYS A 526 -21.06 22.60 -0.42
C LYS A 526 -19.72 22.97 -1.05
N VAL A 527 -19.72 23.29 -2.35
CA VAL A 527 -18.49 23.54 -3.12
C VAL A 527 -18.51 24.94 -3.72
N GLY A 528 -17.40 25.65 -3.51
CA GLY A 528 -17.13 26.98 -4.08
C GLY A 528 -17.95 28.13 -3.49
N GLY A 529 -17.51 29.36 -3.77
CA GLY A 529 -18.12 30.62 -3.35
C GLY A 529 -17.36 31.32 -2.21
N VAL A 530 -17.60 32.63 -2.09
CA VAL A 530 -17.01 33.50 -1.05
C VAL A 530 -17.88 33.64 0.20
N SER A 531 -19.11 33.09 0.17
CA SER A 531 -20.06 33.13 1.28
C SER A 531 -20.48 31.72 1.69
N PRO A 532 -20.53 31.41 3.00
CA PRO A 532 -20.92 30.08 3.48
C PRO A 532 -22.39 29.72 3.16
N THR A 533 -23.24 30.72 2.93
CA THR A 533 -24.67 30.52 2.65
C THR A 533 -24.99 30.38 1.17
N SER A 534 -24.04 30.72 0.28
CA SER A 534 -24.28 30.80 -1.17
C SER A 534 -23.21 30.01 -1.95
N PRO A 535 -23.21 28.67 -1.84
CA PRO A 535 -22.25 27.85 -2.57
C PRO A 535 -22.56 27.79 -4.07
N ILE A 536 -21.55 27.46 -4.88
CA ILE A 536 -21.72 27.29 -6.33
C ILE A 536 -22.46 25.98 -6.64
N GLN A 537 -22.12 24.90 -5.93
CA GLN A 537 -22.80 23.60 -6.02
C GLN A 537 -22.96 22.97 -4.63
N THR A 538 -23.89 22.03 -4.50
CA THR A 538 -24.01 21.15 -3.34
C THR A 538 -24.02 19.70 -3.81
N ILE A 539 -23.17 18.87 -3.21
CA ILE A 539 -22.96 17.48 -3.57
C ILE A 539 -23.41 16.61 -2.40
N ASP A 540 -24.39 15.72 -2.64
CA ASP A 540 -24.94 14.83 -1.61
C ASP A 540 -24.47 13.40 -1.84
N TYR A 541 -24.16 12.69 -0.76
CA TYR A 541 -23.68 11.31 -0.80
C TYR A 541 -24.64 10.37 -0.07
N LYS A 542 -24.76 9.14 -0.58
CA LYS A 542 -25.49 8.04 0.06
C LYS A 542 -24.64 6.78 0.11
N TYR A 543 -24.92 5.92 1.09
CA TYR A 543 -24.20 4.67 1.32
C TYR A 543 -25.17 3.54 1.62
N ASN A 544 -24.76 2.29 1.39
CA ASN A 544 -25.47 1.10 1.88
C ASN A 544 -25.02 0.72 3.31
N ILE A 545 -25.60 -0.35 3.86
CA ILE A 545 -25.29 -0.87 5.21
C ILE A 545 -23.82 -1.29 5.41
N ARG A 546 -23.12 -1.66 4.33
CA ARG A 546 -21.68 -1.99 4.32
C ARG A 546 -20.78 -0.75 4.19
N GLY A 547 -21.37 0.45 4.13
CA GLY A 547 -20.65 1.70 3.95
C GLY A 547 -20.18 1.97 2.52
N TRP A 548 -20.66 1.22 1.54
CA TRP A 548 -20.32 1.44 0.13
C TRP A 548 -21.13 2.59 -0.44
N MET A 549 -20.49 3.48 -1.20
CA MET A 549 -21.16 4.63 -1.81
C MET A 549 -22.19 4.16 -2.84
N THR A 550 -23.43 4.64 -2.71
CA THR A 550 -24.52 4.31 -3.64
C THR A 550 -24.96 5.49 -4.48
N LYS A 551 -24.70 6.74 -4.05
CA LYS A 551 -25.04 7.94 -4.84
C LYS A 551 -24.07 9.09 -4.63
N ILE A 552 -23.84 9.86 -5.70
CA ILE A 552 -23.33 11.24 -5.71
C ILE A 552 -24.39 12.09 -6.42
N ASN A 553 -25.17 12.87 -5.67
CA ASN A 553 -26.42 13.48 -6.12
C ASN A 553 -27.41 12.45 -6.69
N ASP A 554 -28.61 12.89 -7.03
CA ASP A 554 -29.61 11.99 -7.61
C ASP A 554 -29.67 12.17 -9.14
N PRO A 555 -29.23 11.20 -9.95
CA PRO A 555 -29.33 11.30 -11.39
C PRO A 555 -30.78 11.26 -11.90
N SER A 556 -31.76 10.77 -11.12
CA SER A 556 -33.17 10.81 -11.53
C SER A 556 -33.74 12.24 -11.49
N ASN A 557 -33.24 13.07 -10.56
CA ASN A 557 -33.62 14.46 -10.42
C ASN A 557 -32.43 15.31 -9.93
N LEU A 558 -31.81 16.02 -10.86
CA LEU A 558 -30.64 16.85 -10.57
C LEU A 558 -30.94 18.05 -9.66
N ASN A 559 -32.19 18.55 -9.60
CA ASN A 559 -32.61 19.64 -8.72
C ASN A 559 -31.62 20.84 -8.69
N GLY A 560 -31.22 21.34 -9.87
CA GLY A 560 -30.28 22.46 -10.02
C GLY A 560 -28.79 22.09 -9.96
N LYS A 561 -28.45 20.81 -9.78
CA LYS A 561 -27.07 20.32 -9.81
C LYS A 561 -26.63 19.99 -11.23
N LEU A 562 -25.33 20.05 -11.49
CA LEU A 562 -24.79 19.81 -12.84
C LEU A 562 -24.56 18.32 -13.15
N PHE A 563 -24.42 17.48 -12.12
CA PHE A 563 -24.09 16.07 -12.27
C PHE A 563 -24.76 15.21 -11.18
N GLY A 564 -25.24 14.03 -11.58
CA GLY A 564 -25.76 12.99 -10.69
C GLY A 564 -25.23 11.61 -11.09
N TYR A 565 -25.04 10.75 -10.09
CA TYR A 565 -24.40 9.44 -10.22
C TYR A 565 -24.98 8.46 -9.20
N GLU A 566 -25.42 7.28 -9.61
CA GLU A 566 -25.93 6.22 -8.74
C GLU A 566 -25.22 4.89 -9.06
N ILE A 567 -24.73 4.22 -8.01
CA ILE A 567 -24.02 2.95 -8.06
C ILE A 567 -24.93 1.87 -7.47
N LYS A 568 -25.14 0.79 -8.22
CA LYS A 568 -25.94 -0.37 -7.81
C LYS A 568 -25.03 -1.60 -7.73
N TYR A 569 -25.13 -2.32 -6.61
CA TYR A 569 -24.31 -3.52 -6.34
C TYR A 569 -25.19 -4.77 -6.42
N ASN A 570 -25.97 -5.01 -5.37
CA ASN A 570 -26.82 -6.18 -5.21
C ASN A 570 -28.26 -5.96 -5.75
N ASN A 571 -28.55 -4.77 -6.26
CA ASN A 571 -29.87 -4.34 -6.70
C ASN A 571 -29.88 -3.73 -8.14
N PRO A 572 -29.28 -4.39 -9.15
CA PRO A 572 -29.33 -3.91 -10.52
C PRO A 572 -30.74 -3.97 -11.10
N ILE A 573 -31.02 -3.13 -12.10
CA ILE A 573 -32.29 -3.09 -12.84
C ILE A 573 -32.24 -4.08 -14.02
N LEU A 574 -31.14 -4.15 -14.76
CA LEU A 574 -30.92 -5.05 -15.89
C LEU A 574 -30.31 -6.37 -15.40
N THR A 575 -31.02 -7.10 -14.55
CA THR A 575 -30.54 -8.32 -13.89
C THR A 575 -30.11 -9.43 -14.86
N ALA A 576 -30.59 -9.41 -16.10
CA ALA A 576 -30.21 -10.38 -17.14
C ALA A 576 -28.83 -10.07 -17.75
N GLN A 577 -28.42 -8.80 -17.77
CA GLN A 577 -27.13 -8.34 -18.31
C GLN A 577 -26.09 -8.20 -17.20
N ALA A 578 -26.49 -7.66 -16.05
CA ALA A 578 -25.66 -7.47 -14.87
C ALA A 578 -26.27 -8.17 -13.65
N PRO A 579 -25.77 -9.36 -13.28
CA PRO A 579 -26.17 -10.04 -12.05
C PRO A 579 -25.85 -9.20 -10.82
N ALA A 580 -26.69 -9.33 -9.78
CA ALA A 580 -26.43 -8.72 -8.47
C ALA A 580 -25.06 -9.16 -7.92
N LYS A 581 -24.31 -8.19 -7.38
CA LYS A 581 -22.98 -8.38 -6.80
C LYS A 581 -22.97 -8.15 -5.30
N TYR A 582 -22.44 -9.11 -4.58
CA TYR A 582 -22.38 -9.14 -3.11
C TYR A 582 -20.95 -9.06 -2.57
N ASN A 583 -19.94 -9.38 -3.40
CA ASN A 583 -18.53 -9.30 -3.04
C ASN A 583 -17.96 -7.87 -3.13
N GLY A 584 -18.70 -6.94 -3.74
CA GLY A 584 -18.30 -5.55 -3.88
C GLY A 584 -18.14 -5.00 -5.28
N ASN A 585 -18.14 -5.85 -6.31
CA ASN A 585 -18.19 -5.38 -7.68
C ASN A 585 -19.45 -4.54 -7.92
N ILE A 586 -19.37 -3.60 -8.84
CA ILE A 586 -20.50 -2.76 -9.22
C ILE A 586 -21.29 -3.45 -10.33
N ALA A 587 -22.58 -3.70 -10.14
CA ALA A 587 -23.41 -4.29 -11.17
C ALA A 587 -23.88 -3.24 -12.19
N GLU A 588 -24.27 -2.06 -11.74
CA GLU A 588 -24.70 -0.98 -12.63
C GLU A 588 -24.32 0.41 -12.11
N ILE A 589 -24.16 1.33 -13.05
CA ILE A 589 -23.97 2.75 -12.80
C ILE A 589 -24.96 3.55 -13.63
N ASP A 590 -25.67 4.47 -12.99
CA ASP A 590 -26.49 5.49 -13.66
C ASP A 590 -25.85 6.85 -13.51
N TRP A 591 -25.89 7.66 -14.56
CA TRP A 591 -25.46 9.06 -14.45
C TRP A 591 -26.24 9.99 -15.36
N LYS A 592 -26.21 11.27 -15.02
CA LYS A 592 -26.89 12.35 -15.75
C LYS A 592 -26.13 13.65 -15.60
N THR A 593 -26.01 14.40 -16.69
CA THR A 593 -25.43 15.75 -16.69
C THR A 593 -26.52 16.77 -17.01
N SER A 594 -26.34 18.02 -16.57
CA SER A 594 -27.28 19.10 -16.87
C SER A 594 -27.21 19.58 -18.33
N ASN A 595 -26.14 19.26 -19.07
CA ASN A 595 -25.95 19.69 -20.45
C ASN A 595 -26.98 19.07 -21.40
N ASP A 596 -27.25 17.77 -21.26
CA ASP A 596 -28.24 17.07 -22.10
C ASP A 596 -29.48 16.57 -21.33
N GLY A 597 -29.40 16.43 -20.00
CA GLY A 597 -30.52 15.93 -19.20
C GLY A 597 -30.94 14.51 -19.55
N ILE A 598 -30.05 13.70 -20.16
CA ILE A 598 -30.31 12.31 -20.53
C ILE A 598 -29.73 11.39 -19.46
N LEU A 599 -30.58 10.54 -18.87
CA LEU A 599 -30.13 9.49 -17.96
C LEU A 599 -29.42 8.40 -18.78
N LYS A 600 -28.19 8.08 -18.38
CA LYS A 600 -27.34 7.06 -19.00
C LYS A 600 -27.06 5.97 -17.98
N ARG A 601 -26.87 4.73 -18.45
CA ARG A 601 -26.56 3.56 -17.64
C ARG A 601 -25.46 2.74 -18.27
N TYR A 602 -24.59 2.21 -17.42
CA TYR A 602 -23.77 1.04 -17.71
C TYR A 602 -24.22 -0.14 -16.85
N ALA A 603 -24.37 -1.31 -17.46
CA ALA A 603 -24.54 -2.58 -16.78
C ALA A 603 -23.30 -3.46 -17.03
N TYR A 604 -22.69 -3.97 -15.97
CA TYR A 604 -21.39 -4.63 -16.03
C TYR A 604 -21.49 -6.15 -15.83
N HIS A 605 -20.77 -6.88 -16.66
CA HIS A 605 -20.57 -8.31 -16.54
C HIS A 605 -19.10 -8.63 -16.29
N TYR A 606 -18.83 -9.69 -15.51
CA TYR A 606 -17.49 -10.04 -15.05
C TYR A 606 -17.25 -11.55 -15.14
N ASP A 607 -15.99 -11.96 -15.27
CA ASP A 607 -15.60 -13.36 -15.14
C ASP A 607 -15.38 -13.79 -13.67
N GLY A 608 -14.99 -15.05 -13.46
CA GLY A 608 -14.73 -15.61 -12.13
C GLY A 608 -13.53 -15.02 -11.37
N LEU A 609 -12.74 -14.15 -12.00
CA LEU A 609 -11.66 -13.37 -11.38
C LEU A 609 -12.07 -11.91 -11.13
N ASN A 610 -13.34 -11.58 -11.33
CA ASN A 610 -13.88 -10.22 -11.25
C ASN A 610 -13.32 -9.26 -12.32
N ARG A 611 -12.76 -9.78 -13.42
CA ARG A 611 -12.31 -8.96 -14.56
C ARG A 611 -13.52 -8.57 -15.41
N LEU A 612 -13.53 -7.36 -15.94
CA LEU A 612 -14.64 -6.86 -16.75
C LEU A 612 -14.77 -7.66 -18.05
N LEU A 613 -15.93 -8.25 -18.36
CA LEU A 613 -16.19 -8.87 -19.66
C LEU A 613 -16.96 -7.94 -20.59
N TYR A 614 -17.87 -7.14 -20.05
CA TYR A 614 -18.72 -6.26 -20.83
C TYR A 614 -19.28 -5.10 -20.01
N GLY A 615 -19.22 -3.89 -20.55
CA GLY A 615 -19.98 -2.72 -20.10
C GLY A 615 -21.06 -2.37 -21.10
N HIS A 616 -22.31 -2.75 -20.81
CA HIS A 616 -23.46 -2.49 -21.66
C HIS A 616 -24.03 -1.08 -21.43
N TYR A 617 -23.87 -0.19 -22.41
CA TYR A 617 -24.40 1.18 -22.36
C TYR A 617 -25.89 1.24 -22.73
N ILE A 618 -26.68 2.07 -22.04
CA ILE A 618 -28.06 2.39 -22.45
C ILE A 618 -28.51 3.77 -21.98
N GLU A 619 -29.42 4.40 -22.72
CA GLU A 619 -30.20 5.58 -22.30
C GLU A 619 -31.64 5.15 -21.96
N PRO A 620 -31.91 4.64 -20.74
CA PRO A 620 -33.12 3.86 -20.46
C PRO A 620 -34.42 4.69 -20.47
N LEU A 621 -34.31 6.02 -20.39
CA LEU A 621 -35.46 6.94 -20.36
C LEU A 621 -35.57 7.79 -21.63
N SER A 622 -34.77 7.52 -22.67
CA SER A 622 -34.90 8.19 -23.97
C SER A 622 -36.15 7.72 -24.70
N THR A 623 -36.83 8.62 -25.43
CA THR A 623 -38.09 8.33 -26.18
C THR A 623 -37.96 7.11 -27.10
N ILE A 624 -36.78 6.95 -27.70
CA ILE A 624 -36.35 5.71 -28.35
C ILE A 624 -35.14 5.24 -27.55
N PRO A 625 -35.23 4.15 -26.75
CA PRO A 625 -34.12 3.65 -25.97
C PRO A 625 -32.89 3.41 -26.87
N GLN A 626 -31.83 4.16 -26.60
CA GLN A 626 -30.57 4.02 -27.30
C GLN A 626 -29.71 3.02 -26.54
N ALA A 627 -29.48 1.86 -27.14
CA ALA A 627 -28.66 0.81 -26.55
C ALA A 627 -27.30 0.73 -27.25
N ASP A 628 -26.29 0.45 -26.44
CA ASP A 628 -24.95 0.04 -26.85
C ASP A 628 -24.14 1.03 -27.69
N HIS A 629 -24.53 2.30 -27.73
CA HIS A 629 -23.75 3.38 -28.36
C HIS A 629 -22.32 3.52 -27.82
N PHE A 630 -22.05 3.10 -26.60
CA PHE A 630 -20.72 3.15 -25.99
C PHE A 630 -20.40 1.81 -25.33
N GLY A 631 -20.88 0.71 -25.92
CA GLY A 631 -20.58 -0.64 -25.45
C GLY A 631 -19.09 -0.94 -25.55
N GLU A 632 -18.55 -1.62 -24.54
CA GLU A 632 -17.17 -2.11 -24.54
C GLU A 632 -17.11 -3.53 -23.96
N SER A 633 -16.64 -4.49 -24.75
CA SER A 633 -16.49 -5.89 -24.31
C SER A 633 -15.08 -6.42 -24.57
N MET A 634 -14.65 -7.38 -23.76
CA MET A 634 -13.32 -7.95 -23.87
C MET A 634 -13.28 -9.44 -23.54
N GLU A 635 -12.30 -10.10 -24.15
CA GLU A 635 -11.91 -11.47 -23.85
C GLU A 635 -10.48 -11.47 -23.30
N TYR A 636 -10.16 -12.43 -22.43
CA TYR A 636 -8.85 -12.53 -21.81
C TYR A 636 -8.23 -13.91 -21.98
N ASP A 637 -6.91 -13.98 -21.98
CA ASP A 637 -6.21 -15.20 -21.59
C ASP A 637 -6.25 -15.39 -20.05
N VAL A 638 -5.69 -16.52 -19.59
CA VAL A 638 -5.66 -16.86 -18.16
C VAL A 638 -4.67 -16.01 -17.33
N ASN A 639 -3.75 -15.28 -17.95
CA ASN A 639 -2.90 -14.27 -17.29
C ASN A 639 -3.57 -12.89 -17.27
N GLY A 640 -4.69 -12.68 -17.96
CA GLY A 640 -5.33 -11.36 -18.04
C GLY A 640 -4.82 -10.46 -19.17
N ASN A 641 -4.13 -11.01 -20.17
CA ASN A 641 -3.95 -10.27 -21.41
C ASN A 641 -5.28 -10.22 -22.17
N ILE A 642 -5.68 -9.03 -22.63
CA ILE A 642 -6.87 -8.85 -23.48
C ILE A 642 -6.60 -9.50 -24.84
N THR A 643 -7.35 -10.52 -25.23
CA THR A 643 -7.20 -11.21 -26.52
C THR A 643 -8.09 -10.61 -27.60
N ARG A 644 -9.26 -10.08 -27.21
CA ARG A 644 -10.19 -9.37 -28.08
C ARG A 644 -10.82 -8.18 -27.37
N LEU A 645 -11.09 -7.12 -28.11
CA LEU A 645 -11.83 -5.95 -27.63
C LEU A 645 -12.80 -5.47 -28.70
N TYR A 646 -14.04 -5.24 -28.32
CA TYR A 646 -15.06 -4.67 -29.19
C TYR A 646 -15.56 -3.37 -28.58
N ARG A 647 -15.68 -2.32 -29.40
CA ARG A 647 -16.30 -1.06 -29.00
C ARG A 647 -17.27 -0.54 -30.04
N ASN A 648 -18.33 0.06 -29.53
CA ASN A 648 -19.30 0.80 -30.30
C ASN A 648 -19.22 2.29 -29.94
N ALA A 649 -19.48 3.16 -30.91
CA ALA A 649 -19.73 4.59 -30.75
C ALA A 649 -21.14 4.95 -31.26
N LYS A 650 -21.62 6.15 -30.93
CA LYS A 650 -22.80 6.74 -31.54
C LYS A 650 -22.43 7.38 -32.88
N ASN A 651 -23.01 6.92 -33.98
CA ASN A 651 -22.79 7.52 -35.29
C ASN A 651 -23.60 8.82 -35.49
N THR A 652 -23.39 9.50 -36.61
CA THR A 652 -24.08 10.75 -36.98
C THR A 652 -25.59 10.61 -37.15
N ASN A 653 -26.08 9.41 -37.49
CA ASN A 653 -27.51 9.08 -37.57
C ASN A 653 -28.11 8.71 -36.21
N GLY A 654 -27.30 8.77 -35.14
CA GLY A 654 -27.71 8.48 -33.78
C GLY A 654 -27.90 6.99 -33.48
N GLN A 655 -27.24 6.09 -34.22
CA GLN A 655 -27.28 4.64 -34.04
C GLN A 655 -25.94 4.12 -33.49
N ALA A 656 -25.96 2.92 -32.89
CA ALA A 656 -24.75 2.21 -32.50
C ALA A 656 -23.94 1.81 -33.75
N MET A 657 -22.65 2.11 -33.74
CA MET A 657 -21.71 1.76 -34.80
C MET A 657 -20.47 1.16 -34.18
N GLN A 658 -20.07 -0.02 -34.66
CA GLN A 658 -18.81 -0.62 -34.26
C GLN A 658 -17.64 0.23 -34.75
N ILE A 659 -16.83 0.70 -33.80
CA ILE A 659 -15.60 1.43 -34.04
C ILE A 659 -14.36 0.58 -33.81
N ASP A 660 -14.51 -0.55 -33.12
CA ASP A 660 -13.41 -1.48 -32.87
C ASP A 660 -13.89 -2.93 -32.87
N ASN A 661 -13.10 -3.77 -33.54
CA ASN A 661 -13.14 -5.22 -33.47
C ASN A 661 -11.69 -5.72 -33.44
N LEU A 662 -11.05 -5.51 -32.29
CA LEU A 662 -9.63 -5.72 -32.09
C LEU A 662 -9.33 -7.19 -31.78
N SER A 663 -8.27 -7.69 -32.40
CA SER A 663 -7.61 -8.95 -32.05
C SER A 663 -6.16 -8.68 -31.68
N TYR A 664 -5.73 -9.24 -30.55
CA TYR A 664 -4.41 -9.00 -29.96
C TYR A 664 -3.54 -10.24 -30.13
N ILE A 665 -2.30 -10.04 -30.60
CA ILE A 665 -1.33 -11.12 -30.80
C ILE A 665 -0.16 -10.91 -29.84
N TYR A 666 0.12 -11.92 -29.01
CA TYR A 666 1.12 -11.84 -27.95
C TYR A 666 2.33 -12.75 -28.18
N LEU A 667 3.46 -12.34 -27.62
CA LEU A 667 4.59 -13.19 -27.28
C LEU A 667 4.77 -13.17 -25.75
N GLY A 668 4.28 -14.23 -25.08
CA GLY A 668 4.06 -14.22 -23.63
C GLY A 668 3.09 -13.11 -23.22
N ASN A 669 3.51 -12.19 -22.36
CA ASN A 669 2.71 -11.02 -21.97
C ASN A 669 2.96 -9.76 -22.86
N ARG A 670 3.88 -9.83 -23.83
CA ARG A 670 4.20 -8.69 -24.72
C ARG A 670 3.28 -8.66 -25.92
N LEU A 671 2.57 -7.54 -26.12
CA LEU A 671 1.68 -7.36 -27.26
C LEU A 671 2.50 -7.05 -28.51
N THR A 672 2.45 -7.93 -29.51
CA THR A 672 3.25 -7.83 -30.74
C THR A 672 2.49 -7.23 -31.92
N LYS A 673 1.17 -7.41 -31.99
CA LYS A 673 0.31 -6.82 -33.03
C LYS A 673 -1.11 -6.63 -32.50
N VAL A 674 -1.80 -5.63 -33.03
CA VAL A 674 -3.26 -5.46 -32.90
C VAL A 674 -3.83 -5.35 -34.30
N THR A 675 -4.87 -6.11 -34.62
CA THR A 675 -5.60 -5.96 -35.89
C THR A 675 -7.01 -5.51 -35.60
N ASP A 676 -7.52 -4.53 -36.32
CA ASP A 676 -8.91 -4.10 -36.24
C ASP A 676 -9.69 -4.56 -37.49
N ALA A 677 -10.70 -5.40 -37.29
CA ALA A 677 -11.58 -5.85 -38.36
C ALA A 677 -12.68 -4.83 -38.71
N SER A 678 -12.93 -3.83 -37.86
CA SER A 678 -13.91 -2.78 -38.12
C SER A 678 -13.44 -1.80 -39.21
N GLN A 679 -12.11 -1.57 -39.26
CA GLN A 679 -11.45 -0.59 -40.14
C GLN A 679 -11.96 0.84 -39.93
N ASN A 680 -12.54 1.13 -38.76
CA ASN A 680 -13.12 2.43 -38.45
C ASN A 680 -12.13 3.29 -37.66
N THR A 681 -11.75 4.43 -38.23
CA THR A 681 -10.75 5.33 -37.64
C THR A 681 -11.25 6.10 -36.42
N ASP A 682 -12.54 6.05 -36.10
CA ASP A 682 -13.10 6.63 -34.87
C ASP A 682 -12.66 5.85 -33.62
N GLY A 683 -12.21 4.60 -33.78
CA GLY A 683 -11.63 3.75 -32.75
C GLY A 683 -10.10 3.67 -32.85
N TYR A 684 -9.56 2.45 -32.83
CA TYR A 684 -8.14 2.18 -32.94
C TYR A 684 -7.63 2.44 -34.38
N PRO A 685 -6.52 3.19 -34.56
CA PRO A 685 -6.08 3.65 -35.86
C PRO A 685 -5.37 2.55 -36.66
N GLY A 686 -6.11 1.83 -37.51
CA GLY A 686 -5.57 0.77 -38.37
C GLY A 686 -4.98 -0.40 -37.57
N GLY A 687 -4.36 -1.39 -38.21
CA GLY A 687 -3.77 -2.50 -37.46
C GLY A 687 -2.88 -3.41 -38.30
N GLY A 688 -2.23 -4.36 -37.61
CA GLY A 688 -1.43 -5.43 -38.20
C GLY A 688 0.07 -5.17 -38.24
N ASN A 689 0.53 -3.98 -37.82
CA ASN A 689 1.95 -3.69 -37.74
C ASN A 689 2.60 -4.30 -36.49
N VAL A 690 3.89 -4.61 -36.60
CA VAL A 690 4.68 -5.19 -35.51
C VAL A 690 5.05 -4.12 -34.49
N ILE A 691 4.81 -4.43 -33.22
CA ILE A 691 5.23 -3.69 -32.04
C ILE A 691 6.51 -4.32 -31.52
N SER A 692 7.56 -3.51 -31.35
CA SER A 692 8.87 -3.96 -30.89
C SER A 692 9.10 -3.64 -29.42
N TYR A 693 10.00 -4.39 -28.77
CA TYR A 693 10.40 -4.21 -27.37
C TYR A 693 11.92 -4.31 -27.21
N ASP A 694 12.46 -3.68 -26.17
CA ASP A 694 13.84 -3.92 -25.71
C ASP A 694 13.93 -5.14 -24.78
N ASN A 695 15.16 -5.45 -24.33
CA ASN A 695 15.40 -6.59 -23.45
C ASN A 695 14.94 -6.37 -21.99
N ASN A 696 14.56 -5.14 -21.62
CA ASN A 696 13.93 -4.85 -20.33
C ASN A 696 12.39 -4.97 -20.40
N GLY A 697 11.84 -5.32 -21.56
CA GLY A 697 10.41 -5.45 -21.77
C GLY A 697 9.71 -4.11 -22.02
N ASN A 698 10.44 -3.06 -22.39
CA ASN A 698 9.84 -1.77 -22.75
C ASN A 698 9.50 -1.73 -24.24
N MET A 699 8.31 -1.24 -24.59
CA MET A 699 7.93 -1.05 -26.00
C MET A 699 8.84 -0.01 -26.68
N THR A 700 9.40 -0.31 -27.84
CA THR A 700 10.31 0.59 -28.58
C THR A 700 9.67 1.19 -29.83
N SER A 701 8.56 0.64 -30.33
CA SER A 701 7.80 1.21 -31.44
C SER A 701 6.34 0.75 -31.40
N HIS A 702 5.45 1.58 -31.97
CA HIS A 702 4.05 1.23 -32.21
C HIS A 702 3.56 1.85 -33.53
N PRO A 703 3.82 1.21 -34.68
CA PRO A 703 3.61 1.84 -35.99
C PRO A 703 2.14 2.13 -36.33
N ASP A 704 1.17 1.37 -35.78
CA ASP A 704 -0.26 1.68 -35.93
C ASP A 704 -0.61 3.09 -35.39
N LYS A 705 0.10 3.51 -34.34
CA LYS A 705 0.00 4.86 -33.75
C LYS A 705 0.94 5.87 -34.39
N GLY A 706 1.61 5.50 -35.48
CA GLY A 706 2.67 6.28 -36.10
C GLY A 706 3.94 6.38 -35.24
N ILE A 707 4.05 5.67 -34.11
CA ILE A 707 5.22 5.76 -33.22
C ILE A 707 6.35 4.90 -33.79
N ASN A 708 7.39 5.55 -34.30
CA ASN A 708 8.52 4.88 -34.94
C ASN A 708 9.69 4.61 -33.99
N GLY A 709 9.71 5.25 -32.81
CA GLY A 709 10.78 5.05 -31.83
C GLY A 709 10.45 5.60 -30.45
N ILE A 710 10.79 4.82 -29.43
CA ILE A 710 10.75 5.21 -28.02
C ILE A 710 12.12 4.92 -27.42
N SER A 711 12.70 5.92 -26.74
CA SER A 711 13.93 5.78 -25.97
C SER A 711 13.64 5.91 -24.48
N TYR A 712 14.42 5.20 -23.66
CA TYR A 712 14.22 5.10 -22.22
C TYR A 712 15.44 5.57 -21.44
N ASN A 713 15.19 6.04 -20.21
CA ASN A 713 16.25 6.22 -19.22
C ASN A 713 16.43 4.95 -18.36
N PHE A 714 17.37 4.97 -17.40
CA PHE A 714 17.68 3.80 -16.56
C PHE A 714 16.54 3.39 -15.60
N LEU A 715 15.51 4.23 -15.42
CA LEU A 715 14.30 3.86 -14.67
C LEU A 715 13.26 3.16 -15.57
N ASN A 716 13.59 2.90 -16.84
CA ASN A 716 12.65 2.43 -17.86
C ASN A 716 11.48 3.40 -18.12
N LEU A 717 11.67 4.70 -17.83
CA LEU A 717 10.73 5.77 -18.19
C LEU A 717 11.06 6.33 -19.59
N PRO A 718 10.06 6.62 -20.46
CA PRO A 718 10.31 7.18 -21.78
C PRO A 718 10.98 8.55 -21.69
N SER A 719 12.18 8.69 -22.25
CA SER A 719 12.90 9.96 -22.37
C SER A 719 12.60 10.68 -23.68
N GLU A 720 12.30 9.95 -24.76
CA GLU A 720 11.91 10.48 -26.06
C GLU A 720 10.91 9.56 -26.78
N ILE A 721 9.86 10.13 -27.38
CA ILE A 721 8.91 9.43 -28.26
C ILE A 721 8.89 10.15 -29.61
N LYS A 722 9.09 9.41 -30.71
CA LYS A 722 9.03 9.91 -32.10
C LYS A 722 7.82 9.31 -32.82
N ALA A 723 6.97 10.18 -33.34
CA ALA A 723 5.81 9.80 -34.14
C ALA A 723 5.86 10.40 -35.54
N ASN A 724 5.35 9.67 -36.54
CA ASN A 724 5.22 10.09 -37.93
C ASN A 724 6.54 10.59 -38.55
N SER A 725 7.65 9.94 -38.20
CA SER A 725 8.99 10.36 -38.63
C SER A 725 9.09 10.36 -40.15
N GLY A 726 9.53 11.47 -40.75
CA GLY A 726 9.75 11.59 -42.20
C GLY A 726 8.57 12.18 -43.01
N ASN A 727 7.52 12.70 -42.36
CA ASN A 727 6.46 13.46 -43.02
C ASN A 727 6.20 14.83 -42.34
N SER A 728 5.27 15.63 -42.90
CA SER A 728 4.94 16.98 -42.39
C SER A 728 4.32 16.99 -40.98
N ASN A 729 3.85 15.86 -40.48
CA ASN A 729 3.24 15.67 -39.16
C ASN A 729 4.21 15.01 -38.16
N ALA A 730 5.51 14.99 -38.46
CA ALA A 730 6.53 14.46 -37.56
C ALA A 730 6.46 15.17 -36.21
N ALA A 731 6.28 14.38 -35.16
CA ALA A 731 6.19 14.84 -33.78
C ALA A 731 7.27 14.17 -32.92
N ILE A 732 7.90 14.95 -32.05
CA ILE A 732 8.88 14.46 -31.08
C ILE A 732 8.47 14.97 -29.70
N THR A 733 8.29 14.07 -28.74
CA THR A 733 8.09 14.44 -27.34
C THR A 733 9.32 14.04 -26.55
N ARG A 734 9.93 14.99 -25.84
CA ARG A 734 11.04 14.74 -24.92
C ARG A 734 10.63 15.02 -23.49
N TYR A 735 11.04 14.17 -22.58
CA TYR A 735 10.70 14.27 -21.17
C TYR A 735 11.95 14.50 -20.32
N VAL A 736 11.78 15.21 -19.22
CA VAL A 736 12.82 15.38 -18.20
C VAL A 736 12.27 14.88 -16.87
N TYR A 737 12.97 13.95 -16.26
CA TYR A 737 12.61 13.39 -14.96
C TYR A 737 13.69 13.66 -13.94
N ARG A 738 13.27 13.84 -12.68
CA ARG A 738 14.15 13.66 -11.53
C ARG A 738 14.51 12.18 -11.37
N ALA A 739 15.61 11.90 -10.71
CA ALA A 739 16.08 10.53 -10.43
C ALA A 739 15.15 9.73 -9.51
N ASP A 740 14.16 10.37 -8.88
CA ASP A 740 13.07 9.74 -8.12
C ASP A 740 11.85 9.39 -9.03
N GLY A 741 11.94 9.61 -10.34
CA GLY A 741 10.90 9.31 -11.31
C GLY A 741 9.88 10.43 -11.55
N VAL A 742 9.98 11.58 -10.86
CA VAL A 742 9.04 12.70 -11.08
C VAL A 742 9.34 13.42 -12.38
N LYS A 743 8.35 13.50 -13.28
CA LYS A 743 8.40 14.31 -14.50
C LYS A 743 8.38 15.80 -14.15
N VAL A 744 9.42 16.54 -14.56
CA VAL A 744 9.55 17.98 -14.28
C VAL A 744 9.44 18.86 -15.51
N ALA A 745 9.60 18.29 -16.71
CA ALA A 745 9.29 18.99 -17.96
C ALA A 745 8.93 18.02 -19.10
N LYS A 746 8.20 18.55 -20.10
CA LYS A 746 8.07 17.94 -21.42
C LYS A 746 8.24 18.98 -22.52
N ASN A 747 8.82 18.56 -23.64
CA ASN A 747 8.95 19.35 -24.86
C ASN A 747 8.29 18.59 -26.00
N TYR A 748 7.15 19.09 -26.46
CA TYR A 748 6.43 18.57 -27.63
C TYR A 748 6.78 19.39 -28.87
N ILE A 749 7.36 18.74 -29.88
CA ILE A 749 7.83 19.36 -31.11
C ILE A 749 6.97 18.84 -32.26
N LEU A 750 6.26 19.72 -32.97
CA LEU A 750 5.44 19.37 -34.14
C LEU A 750 5.73 20.34 -35.28
N GLY A 751 6.09 19.83 -36.47
CA GLY A 751 6.35 20.67 -37.64
C GLY A 751 7.40 21.75 -37.40
N GLY A 752 8.37 21.48 -36.52
CA GLY A 752 9.41 22.42 -36.10
C GLY A 752 9.02 23.39 -34.98
N THR A 753 7.75 23.46 -34.55
CA THR A 753 7.29 24.30 -33.43
C THR A 753 7.42 23.54 -32.11
N THR A 754 7.97 24.17 -31.07
CA THR A 754 8.14 23.55 -29.74
C THR A 754 7.18 24.12 -28.70
N LYS A 755 6.40 23.24 -28.06
CA LYS A 755 5.63 23.51 -26.85
C LYS A 755 6.35 22.90 -25.65
N GLU A 756 6.82 23.74 -24.74
CA GLU A 756 7.41 23.32 -23.46
C GLU A 756 6.33 23.39 -22.37
N THR A 757 6.28 22.37 -21.51
CA THR A 757 5.48 22.39 -20.28
C THR A 757 6.37 22.02 -19.11
N GLN A 758 6.37 22.86 -18.07
CA GLN A 758 7.16 22.68 -16.85
C GLN A 758 6.22 22.38 -15.68
N TYR A 759 6.60 21.39 -14.87
CA TYR A 759 5.83 20.90 -13.71
C TYR A 759 6.63 21.17 -12.44
N LEU A 760 6.17 22.13 -11.64
CA LEU A 760 6.89 22.59 -10.46
C LEU A 760 5.97 22.53 -9.24
N ASP A 761 5.99 21.40 -8.53
CA ASP A 761 5.25 21.18 -7.28
C ASP A 761 3.75 21.56 -7.37
N GLY A 762 3.10 21.17 -8.47
CA GLY A 762 1.70 21.45 -8.78
C GLY A 762 1.47 22.70 -9.64
N PHE A 763 2.42 23.63 -9.72
CA PHE A 763 2.34 24.78 -10.61
C PHE A 763 2.76 24.35 -12.03
N GLN A 764 1.86 24.57 -13.00
CA GLN A 764 2.14 24.25 -14.39
C GLN A 764 2.36 25.51 -15.22
N TYR A 765 3.47 25.52 -15.96
CA TYR A 765 3.83 26.57 -16.90
C TYR A 765 3.84 26.01 -18.31
N ASP A 766 3.42 26.81 -19.29
CA ASP A 766 3.69 26.53 -20.70
C ASP A 766 4.12 27.79 -21.46
N ASN A 767 4.75 27.59 -22.62
CA ASN A 767 4.96 28.67 -23.58
C ASN A 767 3.73 28.82 -24.49
N SER A 768 3.24 30.05 -24.67
CA SER A 768 2.08 30.34 -25.53
C SER A 768 2.47 30.35 -27.02
N GLY A 769 3.10 29.26 -27.48
CA GLY A 769 3.36 28.89 -28.88
C GLY A 769 3.73 30.01 -29.84
N THR A 770 5.02 30.33 -30.00
CA THR A 770 5.70 30.73 -31.27
C THR A 770 7.11 31.28 -31.00
N SER A 771 8.10 30.42 -30.77
CA SER A 771 9.50 30.70 -31.12
C SER A 771 10.36 29.45 -30.93
N ASN A 772 11.24 29.18 -31.90
CA ASN A 772 12.15 28.02 -31.95
C ASN A 772 13.45 28.23 -31.16
N VAL A 773 13.39 28.99 -30.07
CA VAL A 773 14.53 29.23 -29.19
C VAL A 773 14.05 29.17 -27.75
N LEU A 774 14.80 28.46 -26.90
CA LEU A 774 14.70 28.45 -25.43
C LEU A 774 14.52 29.89 -24.92
N ALA A 775 13.28 30.30 -24.67
CA ALA A 775 12.95 31.69 -24.34
C ALA A 775 12.33 31.79 -22.95
N SER A 776 12.83 32.80 -22.24
CA SER A 776 12.49 33.38 -20.94
C SER A 776 11.01 33.76 -20.71
N SER A 777 10.06 33.28 -21.53
CA SER A 777 8.66 33.74 -21.59
C SER A 777 7.63 32.60 -21.39
N SER A 778 7.77 31.79 -20.33
CA SER A 778 6.69 30.86 -19.94
C SER A 778 5.59 31.60 -19.17
N SER A 779 4.35 31.20 -19.35
CA SER A 779 3.20 31.69 -18.59
C SER A 779 2.72 30.67 -17.57
N LEU A 780 2.51 31.09 -16.32
CA LEU A 780 1.86 30.29 -15.29
C LEU A 780 0.41 30.05 -15.69
N LYS A 781 -0.02 28.79 -15.76
CA LYS A 781 -1.36 28.42 -16.24
C LYS A 781 -2.33 28.15 -15.12
N PHE A 782 -2.01 27.19 -14.27
CA PHE A 782 -2.88 26.80 -13.17
C PHE A 782 -2.09 26.15 -12.05
N VAL A 783 -2.77 25.99 -10.91
CA VAL A 783 -2.37 25.13 -9.79
C VAL A 783 -3.60 24.29 -9.40
N PRO A 784 -3.47 22.98 -9.16
CA PRO A 784 -4.60 22.14 -8.75
C PRO A 784 -5.09 22.52 -7.35
N THR A 785 -6.38 22.29 -7.11
CA THR A 785 -7.02 22.39 -5.79
C THR A 785 -7.74 21.07 -5.47
N SER A 786 -8.20 20.87 -4.24
CA SER A 786 -8.87 19.60 -3.89
C SER A 786 -10.20 19.36 -4.63
N GLU A 787 -10.78 20.43 -5.20
CA GLU A 787 -12.08 20.41 -5.90
C GLU A 787 -11.95 20.81 -7.38
N GLY A 788 -10.73 20.90 -7.93
CA GLY A 788 -10.49 21.35 -9.31
C GLY A 788 -9.12 22.01 -9.47
N TYR A 789 -9.09 23.26 -9.95
CA TYR A 789 -7.85 24.04 -10.08
C TYR A 789 -8.13 25.54 -10.08
N PHE A 790 -7.11 26.35 -9.78
CA PHE A 790 -7.13 27.78 -9.99
C PHE A 790 -6.45 28.14 -11.31
N ASP A 791 -7.17 28.77 -12.22
CA ASP A 791 -6.68 29.24 -13.52
C ASP A 791 -6.08 30.64 -13.38
N PHE A 792 -4.75 30.76 -13.52
CA PHE A 792 -4.03 32.03 -13.42
C PHE A 792 -4.21 32.93 -14.65
N VAL A 793 -4.58 32.37 -15.80
CA VAL A 793 -4.83 33.14 -17.03
C VAL A 793 -6.19 33.84 -16.94
N LYS A 794 -7.21 33.12 -16.47
CA LYS A 794 -8.56 33.66 -16.27
C LYS A 794 -8.74 34.33 -14.91
N ASN A 795 -7.82 34.13 -13.97
CA ASN A 795 -7.93 34.51 -12.56
C ASN A 795 -9.23 33.99 -11.91
N LYS A 796 -9.52 32.70 -12.11
CA LYS A 796 -10.77 32.06 -11.66
C LYS A 796 -10.54 30.65 -11.10
N TYR A 797 -11.37 30.27 -10.14
CA TYR A 797 -11.49 28.88 -9.71
C TYR A 797 -12.34 28.08 -10.72
N ILE A 798 -11.80 26.93 -11.13
CA ILE A 798 -12.51 25.92 -11.91
C ILE A 798 -12.68 24.69 -11.02
N TYR A 799 -13.89 24.15 -10.99
CA TYR A 799 -14.31 23.04 -10.16
C TYR A 799 -14.57 21.80 -10.99
N ASN A 800 -14.32 20.62 -10.41
CA ASN A 800 -14.53 19.33 -11.06
C ASN A 800 -15.57 18.50 -10.30
N TYR A 801 -16.52 17.93 -11.02
CA TYR A 801 -17.22 16.72 -10.59
C TYR A 801 -16.40 15.50 -10.97
N THR A 802 -16.16 14.59 -10.01
CA THR A 802 -15.49 13.32 -10.24
C THR A 802 -16.42 12.15 -9.95
N ASP A 803 -16.25 11.05 -10.68
CA ASP A 803 -16.88 9.77 -10.29
C ASP A 803 -16.12 9.10 -9.13
N HIS A 804 -16.54 7.87 -8.76
CA HIS A 804 -15.96 7.14 -7.63
C HIS A 804 -14.51 6.72 -7.85
N LEU A 805 -14.03 6.64 -9.09
CA LEU A 805 -12.63 6.35 -9.43
C LEU A 805 -11.78 7.63 -9.52
N GLY A 806 -12.40 8.80 -9.46
CA GLY A 806 -11.72 10.09 -9.60
C GLY A 806 -11.60 10.57 -11.05
N ASN A 807 -12.34 9.99 -11.99
CA ASN A 807 -12.37 10.51 -13.35
C ASN A 807 -13.13 11.85 -13.38
N VAL A 808 -12.56 12.87 -14.00
CA VAL A 808 -13.21 14.18 -14.13
C VAL A 808 -14.37 14.09 -15.11
N ARG A 809 -15.61 14.07 -14.61
CA ARG A 809 -16.82 13.95 -15.44
C ARG A 809 -17.28 15.28 -16.01
N LEU A 810 -17.09 16.36 -15.24
CA LEU A 810 -17.52 17.69 -15.63
C LEU A 810 -16.65 18.73 -14.93
N SER A 811 -16.18 19.75 -15.67
CA SER A 811 -15.52 20.92 -15.11
C SER A 811 -16.41 22.15 -15.27
N TYR A 812 -16.50 23.01 -14.25
CA TYR A 812 -17.40 24.16 -14.24
C TYR A 812 -16.82 25.33 -13.43
N PHE A 813 -17.38 26.52 -13.61
CA PHE A 813 -16.99 27.72 -12.86
C PHE A 813 -18.14 28.70 -12.74
N ASN A 814 -18.00 29.71 -11.88
CA ASN A 814 -18.94 30.82 -11.83
C ASN A 814 -18.47 31.93 -12.79
N ASN A 815 -19.29 32.25 -13.79
CA ASN A 815 -18.96 33.26 -14.79
C ASN A 815 -19.29 34.70 -14.35
N GLY A 816 -19.96 34.88 -13.20
CA GLY A 816 -20.44 36.16 -12.65
C GLY A 816 -21.96 36.31 -12.74
N SER A 817 -22.60 35.67 -13.74
CA SER A 817 -24.05 35.64 -13.93
C SER A 817 -24.67 34.32 -13.47
N GLY A 818 -23.85 33.27 -13.29
CA GLY A 818 -24.28 31.95 -12.88
C GLY A 818 -23.19 30.90 -13.07
N VAL A 819 -23.57 29.64 -12.88
CA VAL A 819 -22.67 28.50 -13.05
C VAL A 819 -22.63 28.11 -14.53
N GLU A 820 -21.43 27.91 -15.07
CA GLU A 820 -21.19 27.53 -16.45
C GLU A 820 -20.33 26.27 -16.53
N VAL A 821 -20.72 25.32 -17.38
CA VAL A 821 -19.95 24.11 -17.65
C VAL A 821 -18.85 24.43 -18.66
N LEU A 822 -17.60 24.15 -18.29
CA LEU A 822 -16.42 24.36 -19.12
C LEU A 822 -16.09 23.14 -19.98
N GLU A 823 -16.26 21.94 -19.42
CA GLU A 823 -15.93 20.67 -20.07
C GLU A 823 -16.80 19.54 -19.53
N GLU A 824 -17.15 18.59 -20.38
CA GLU A 824 -17.78 17.33 -20.00
C GLU A 824 -16.93 16.16 -20.55
N ASN A 825 -16.69 15.16 -19.71
CA ASN A 825 -16.02 13.93 -20.11
C ASN A 825 -16.80 12.72 -19.61
N ASN A 826 -17.06 11.80 -20.51
CA ASN A 826 -17.62 10.49 -20.20
C ASN A 826 -16.66 9.44 -20.77
N TYR A 827 -16.61 8.27 -20.14
CA TYR A 827 -15.56 7.29 -20.39
C TYR A 827 -16.15 5.90 -20.62
N TYR A 828 -15.55 5.17 -21.56
CA TYR A 828 -15.67 3.72 -21.64
C TYR A 828 -15.10 3.12 -20.34
N PRO A 829 -15.46 1.88 -19.99
CA PRO A 829 -14.93 1.21 -18.80
C PRO A 829 -13.40 1.25 -18.65
N PHE A 830 -12.63 1.00 -19.73
CA PHE A 830 -11.16 1.13 -19.74
C PHE A 830 -10.67 2.58 -19.92
N GLY A 831 -11.54 3.57 -19.77
CA GLY A 831 -11.14 4.97 -19.62
C GLY A 831 -10.87 5.74 -20.91
N LEU A 832 -11.11 5.14 -22.07
CA LEU A 832 -11.16 5.90 -23.33
C LEU A 832 -12.31 6.92 -23.25
N LYS A 833 -12.07 8.16 -23.67
CA LYS A 833 -13.09 9.22 -23.63
C LYS A 833 -14.12 8.99 -24.74
N HIS A 834 -15.41 9.05 -24.42
CA HIS A 834 -16.48 9.03 -25.42
C HIS A 834 -16.35 10.25 -26.35
N GLN A 835 -16.72 10.06 -27.61
CA GLN A 835 -16.78 11.12 -28.62
C GLN A 835 -18.22 11.32 -29.13
N GLY A 836 -18.45 12.45 -29.80
CA GLY A 836 -19.69 12.69 -30.56
C GLY A 836 -20.85 13.35 -29.79
N TYR A 837 -20.66 13.76 -28.52
CA TYR A 837 -21.67 14.52 -27.78
C TYR A 837 -21.07 15.45 -26.71
N ASN A 838 -21.78 16.55 -26.41
CA ASN A 838 -21.43 17.56 -25.40
C ASN A 838 -19.96 18.06 -25.49
N ILE A 839 -19.46 18.23 -26.71
CA ILE A 839 -18.08 18.68 -26.94
C ILE A 839 -17.97 20.17 -26.63
N LEU A 840 -17.28 20.48 -25.55
CA LEU A 840 -16.97 21.83 -25.10
C LEU A 840 -15.46 22.10 -25.26
N ASN A 841 -15.09 23.37 -25.42
CA ASN A 841 -13.70 23.76 -25.70
C ASN A 841 -12.73 23.52 -24.54
N GLY A 842 -13.23 23.39 -23.30
CA GLY A 842 -12.41 23.11 -22.12
C GLY A 842 -11.33 24.17 -21.84
N ASN A 843 -10.33 23.78 -21.03
CA ASN A 843 -9.08 24.52 -20.90
C ASN A 843 -7.96 23.74 -21.61
N PRO A 844 -7.36 24.26 -22.71
CA PRO A 844 -6.36 23.53 -23.47
C PRO A 844 -5.06 23.25 -22.68
N SER A 845 -4.77 24.01 -21.62
CA SER A 845 -3.61 23.74 -20.76
C SER A 845 -3.90 22.70 -19.67
N TYR A 846 -5.17 22.38 -19.37
CA TYR A 846 -5.55 21.41 -18.33
C TYR A 846 -5.95 20.07 -18.94
N GLN A 847 -4.99 19.14 -18.96
CA GLN A 847 -5.14 17.81 -19.58
C GLN A 847 -5.35 16.67 -18.58
N TYR A 848 -5.72 16.96 -17.33
CA TYR A 848 -5.94 15.95 -16.30
C TYR A 848 -7.39 15.45 -16.40
N LYS A 849 -7.58 14.18 -16.78
CA LYS A 849 -8.90 13.62 -17.13
C LYS A 849 -9.22 12.37 -16.31
N MET A 850 -8.92 11.18 -16.85
CA MET A 850 -9.14 9.89 -16.20
C MET A 850 -8.27 9.77 -14.95
N GLN A 851 -8.88 9.43 -13.81
CA GLN A 851 -8.23 9.30 -12.50
C GLN A 851 -7.28 10.47 -12.13
N GLY A 852 -7.54 11.67 -12.66
CA GLY A 852 -6.67 12.83 -12.48
C GLY A 852 -5.30 12.72 -13.15
N GLN A 853 -5.11 11.84 -14.13
CA GLN A 853 -3.85 11.69 -14.88
C GLN A 853 -3.83 12.56 -16.14
N GLU A 854 -2.64 13.00 -16.53
CA GLU A 854 -2.43 13.88 -17.68
C GLU A 854 -2.51 13.09 -19.00
N LEU A 855 -3.46 13.47 -19.86
CA LEU A 855 -3.56 12.98 -21.24
C LEU A 855 -2.47 13.62 -22.11
N GLN A 856 -1.59 12.81 -22.68
CA GLN A 856 -0.52 13.25 -23.58
C GLN A 856 -1.02 13.42 -25.01
N GLU A 857 -0.23 14.12 -25.83
CA GLU A 857 -0.48 14.36 -27.25
C GLU A 857 -0.56 13.05 -28.08
N THR A 858 0.00 11.95 -27.57
CA THR A 858 -0.13 10.60 -28.16
C THR A 858 -1.49 9.94 -27.91
N GLY A 859 -2.34 10.51 -27.04
CA GLY A 859 -3.57 9.89 -26.56
C GLY A 859 -3.36 8.95 -25.36
N PHE A 860 -2.15 8.90 -24.78
CA PHE A 860 -1.83 8.06 -23.64
C PHE A 860 -2.02 8.82 -22.33
N TYR A 861 -2.40 8.13 -21.26
CA TYR A 861 -2.37 8.69 -19.92
C TYR A 861 -1.01 8.47 -19.27
N GLN A 862 -0.40 9.57 -18.85
CA GLN A 862 0.85 9.55 -18.10
C GLN A 862 0.55 9.23 -16.64
N TYR A 863 1.00 8.06 -16.21
CA TYR A 863 1.22 7.76 -14.80
C TYR A 863 2.71 7.97 -14.45
N ARG A 864 3.06 8.00 -13.15
CA ARG A 864 4.46 8.24 -12.72
C ARG A 864 5.42 7.19 -13.28
N TRP A 865 5.08 5.92 -13.14
CA TRP A 865 6.00 4.82 -13.45
C TRP A 865 5.79 4.19 -14.83
N ARG A 866 4.61 4.38 -15.43
CA ARG A 866 4.24 3.77 -16.70
C ARG A 866 3.31 4.69 -17.50
N GLN A 867 3.07 4.32 -18.76
CA GLN A 867 2.20 5.05 -19.67
C GLN A 867 1.06 4.14 -20.13
N TYR A 868 -0.16 4.60 -19.94
CA TYR A 868 -1.36 3.83 -20.18
C TYR A 868 -2.01 4.17 -21.52
N MET A 869 -2.37 3.15 -22.29
CA MET A 869 -3.07 3.26 -23.57
C MET A 869 -4.53 2.84 -23.40
N PRO A 870 -5.47 3.79 -23.17
CA PRO A 870 -6.87 3.47 -22.89
C PRO A 870 -7.60 2.85 -24.09
N ASP A 871 -7.12 3.12 -25.30
CA ASP A 871 -7.69 2.61 -26.54
C ASP A 871 -7.40 1.10 -26.75
N ILE A 872 -6.37 0.55 -26.11
CA ILE A 872 -6.08 -0.90 -26.12
C ILE A 872 -6.04 -1.54 -24.73
N GLY A 873 -6.31 -0.77 -23.67
CA GLY A 873 -6.55 -1.25 -22.31
C GLY A 873 -5.30 -1.72 -21.54
N ARG A 874 -4.09 -1.25 -21.84
CA ARG A 874 -2.86 -1.73 -21.18
C ARG A 874 -1.69 -0.74 -21.11
N PHE A 875 -0.70 -1.05 -20.27
CA PHE A 875 0.59 -0.37 -20.24
C PHE A 875 1.55 -0.90 -21.31
N PHE A 876 2.61 -0.16 -21.63
CA PHE A 876 3.64 -0.59 -22.57
C PHE A 876 5.02 -0.89 -21.95
N ASN A 877 5.13 -0.82 -20.62
CA ASN A 877 6.29 -1.22 -19.83
C ASN A 877 5.88 -2.25 -18.77
N ILE A 878 6.84 -3.09 -18.37
CA ILE A 878 6.64 -4.05 -17.28
C ILE A 878 6.36 -3.31 -15.98
N ASP A 879 5.42 -3.84 -15.20
CA ASP A 879 5.10 -3.38 -13.86
C ASP A 879 6.32 -3.46 -12.92
N PRO A 880 6.70 -2.35 -12.26
CA PRO A 880 7.70 -2.40 -11.18
C PRO A 880 7.29 -3.28 -9.99
N LEU A 881 6.02 -3.68 -9.86
CA LEU A 881 5.45 -4.60 -8.87
C LEU A 881 5.03 -5.96 -9.43
N ALA A 882 5.48 -6.33 -10.64
CA ALA A 882 5.07 -7.58 -11.29
C ALA A 882 5.21 -8.86 -10.44
N GLU A 883 6.06 -8.86 -9.41
CA GLU A 883 6.30 -9.98 -8.50
C GLU A 883 5.27 -10.10 -7.37
N ASP A 884 4.57 -9.00 -7.05
CA ASP A 884 3.46 -9.02 -6.10
C ASP A 884 2.16 -9.53 -6.79
N TYR A 885 2.17 -9.51 -8.14
CA TYR A 885 1.04 -9.83 -9.03
C TYR A 885 1.40 -10.92 -10.06
N ILE A 886 2.20 -11.91 -9.64
CA ILE A 886 2.67 -13.06 -10.45
C ILE A 886 1.59 -13.86 -11.18
N HIS A 887 0.32 -13.71 -10.82
CA HIS A 887 -0.82 -14.37 -11.45
C HIS A 887 -1.40 -13.57 -12.62
N ASN A 888 -0.96 -12.33 -12.81
CA ASN A 888 -1.48 -11.38 -13.77
C ASN A 888 -0.43 -11.02 -14.84
N SER A 889 -0.87 -10.42 -15.94
CA SER A 889 0.02 -9.91 -16.97
C SER A 889 0.86 -8.75 -16.42
N THR A 890 2.15 -8.76 -16.71
CA THR A 890 3.10 -7.71 -16.30
C THR A 890 2.85 -6.33 -16.95
N TYR A 891 1.81 -6.21 -17.78
CA TYR A 891 1.40 -4.99 -18.48
C TYR A 891 -0.07 -4.63 -18.23
N ALA A 892 -0.77 -5.37 -17.37
CA ALA A 892 -2.19 -5.16 -17.10
C ALA A 892 -2.45 -3.78 -16.49
N PHE A 893 -3.58 -3.18 -16.83
CA PHE A 893 -4.05 -1.95 -16.19
C PHE A 893 -5.04 -2.30 -15.08
N SER A 894 -4.72 -1.94 -13.83
CA SER A 894 -5.58 -2.17 -12.66
C SER A 894 -6.16 -3.59 -12.59
N GLU A 895 -5.36 -4.61 -12.91
CA GLU A 895 -5.75 -6.04 -12.93
C GLU A 895 -6.96 -6.37 -13.83
N ASN A 896 -7.32 -5.51 -14.78
CA ASN A 896 -8.59 -5.56 -15.53
C ASN A 896 -9.86 -5.41 -14.66
N ARG A 897 -9.72 -4.92 -13.43
CA ARG A 897 -10.78 -4.58 -12.48
C ARG A 897 -11.08 -3.09 -12.52
N VAL A 898 -11.34 -2.59 -13.72
CA VAL A 898 -11.33 -1.14 -14.02
C VAL A 898 -12.54 -0.35 -13.50
N ILE A 899 -13.53 -1.04 -12.92
CA ILE A 899 -14.75 -0.41 -12.38
C ILE A 899 -14.65 -0.22 -10.86
N ASP A 900 -13.87 -1.04 -10.17
CA ASP A 900 -13.70 -1.01 -8.72
C ASP A 900 -12.27 -0.71 -8.27
N ASN A 901 -11.27 -0.73 -9.17
CA ASN A 901 -9.90 -0.33 -8.84
C ASN A 901 -9.51 1.04 -9.43
N VAL A 902 -8.74 1.80 -8.65
CA VAL A 902 -8.02 3.00 -9.08
C VAL A 902 -6.54 2.67 -9.21
N GLU A 903 -5.92 3.07 -10.33
CA GLU A 903 -4.51 2.80 -10.61
C GLU A 903 -3.58 3.68 -9.77
N LEU A 904 -2.63 3.07 -9.07
CA LEU A 904 -1.69 3.76 -8.18
C LEU A 904 -0.43 4.20 -8.91
N GLU A 905 -0.51 5.29 -9.67
CA GLU A 905 0.66 5.90 -10.34
C GLU A 905 1.35 4.98 -11.36
N GLY A 906 0.61 4.02 -11.93
CA GLY A 906 1.15 3.02 -12.84
C GLY A 906 1.94 1.96 -12.11
N LEU A 907 1.57 1.67 -10.86
CA LEU A 907 1.98 0.49 -10.12
C LEU A 907 0.83 -0.49 -10.18
N GLU A 908 -0.13 -0.48 -9.26
CA GLU A 908 -1.21 -1.47 -9.30
C GLU A 908 -2.55 -0.89 -8.91
N GLY A 909 -3.61 -1.67 -9.16
CA GLY A 909 -4.98 -1.29 -8.82
C GLY A 909 -5.25 -1.36 -7.31
N GLU A 910 -5.93 -0.35 -6.78
CA GLU A 910 -6.42 -0.32 -5.39
C GLU A 910 -7.93 -0.12 -5.37
N ASP A 911 -8.64 -0.94 -4.61
CA ASP A 911 -10.10 -0.83 -4.46
C ASP A 911 -10.50 0.58 -4.02
N PHE A 912 -11.35 1.24 -4.80
CA PHE A 912 -11.75 2.63 -4.55
C PHE A 912 -12.41 2.81 -3.17
N ARG A 913 -13.06 1.77 -2.64
CA ARG A 913 -13.73 1.79 -1.34
C ARG A 913 -12.73 1.82 -0.20
N PHE A 914 -11.59 1.16 -0.37
CA PHE A 914 -10.48 1.27 0.58
C PHE A 914 -9.95 2.70 0.62
N ARG A 915 -9.70 3.31 -0.56
CA ARG A 915 -9.27 4.71 -0.67
C ARG A 915 -10.30 5.68 -0.09
N LEU A 916 -11.59 5.43 -0.30
CA LEU A 916 -12.66 6.25 0.25
C LEU A 916 -12.72 6.14 1.78
N ASN A 917 -12.61 4.94 2.34
CA ASN A 917 -12.60 4.72 3.78
C ASN A 917 -11.41 5.38 4.47
N GLN A 918 -10.22 5.35 3.84
CA GLN A 918 -9.05 6.09 4.30
C GLN A 918 -9.31 7.60 4.33
N ARG A 919 -9.80 8.17 3.22
CA ARG A 919 -10.20 9.60 3.14
C ARG A 919 -11.24 10.00 4.19
N LEU A 920 -12.15 9.11 4.56
CA LEU A 920 -13.19 9.36 5.58
C LEU A 920 -12.65 9.30 7.02
N LYS A 921 -11.52 8.62 7.27
CA LYS A 921 -10.92 8.50 8.61
C LYS A 921 -9.94 9.63 8.98
N GLY A 922 -9.59 10.52 8.04
CA GLY A 922 -8.65 11.61 8.32
C GLY A 922 -8.32 12.52 7.13
N GLY A 923 -9.26 12.69 6.19
CA GLY A 923 -9.09 13.46 4.96
C GLY A 923 -8.43 14.83 5.19
N VAL A 924 -7.28 15.01 4.52
CA VAL A 924 -6.25 16.08 4.62
C VAL A 924 -5.00 15.62 5.38
N GLN A 925 -5.12 15.05 6.57
CA GLN A 925 -3.96 14.61 7.34
C GLN A 925 -3.24 13.45 6.65
N GLU A 926 -3.99 12.49 6.11
CA GLU A 926 -3.44 11.44 5.26
C GLU A 926 -2.93 11.97 3.92
N ARG A 927 -3.33 13.13 3.39
CA ARG A 927 -2.72 13.66 2.15
C ARG A 927 -1.38 14.31 2.40
N VAL A 928 -1.16 14.89 3.58
CA VAL A 928 0.14 15.46 3.98
C VAL A 928 1.04 14.37 4.57
N GLU A 929 0.49 13.40 5.30
CA GLU A 929 1.21 12.21 5.78
C GLU A 929 1.44 11.19 4.67
N ILE A 930 0.52 10.96 3.73
CA ILE A 930 0.79 10.20 2.50
C ILE A 930 1.62 11.04 1.55
N ALA A 931 1.56 12.37 1.43
CA ALA A 931 2.55 13.08 0.60
C ALA A 931 3.95 13.04 1.22
N ALA A 932 4.07 13.20 2.53
CA ALA A 932 5.35 13.12 3.26
C ALA A 932 5.86 11.66 3.36
N GLN A 933 4.96 10.69 3.56
CA GLN A 933 5.28 9.26 3.50
C GLN A 933 5.48 8.84 2.05
N LYS A 934 4.79 9.32 1.03
CA LYS A 934 4.99 8.97 -0.39
C LYS A 934 6.23 9.63 -0.96
N ASP A 935 6.66 10.80 -0.47
CA ASP A 935 7.96 11.37 -0.83
C ASP A 935 9.11 10.67 -0.08
N ALA A 936 8.91 10.25 1.17
CA ALA A 936 9.86 9.44 1.94
C ALA A 936 9.84 7.94 1.56
N SER A 937 8.72 7.41 1.06
CA SER A 937 8.41 6.00 0.74
C SER A 937 8.52 5.71 -0.74
N ASP A 938 8.27 6.63 -1.66
CA ASP A 938 8.45 6.32 -3.09
C ASP A 938 9.94 6.26 -3.45
N SER A 939 10.78 7.01 -2.73
CA SER A 939 12.23 6.92 -2.82
C SER A 939 12.81 5.78 -1.95
N PHE A 940 12.13 5.40 -0.86
CA PHE A 940 12.54 4.27 0.00
C PHE A 940 12.05 2.92 -0.52
N MET A 941 10.88 2.84 -1.16
CA MET A 941 10.30 1.65 -1.79
C MET A 941 10.85 1.39 -3.18
N ALA A 942 11.28 2.40 -3.95
CA ALA A 942 12.10 2.16 -5.14
C ALA A 942 13.47 1.52 -4.79
N VAL A 943 13.96 1.73 -3.56
CA VAL A 943 15.18 1.09 -3.03
C VAL A 943 14.84 -0.23 -2.30
N ILE A 944 13.67 -0.37 -1.68
CA ILE A 944 13.23 -1.59 -0.97
C ILE A 944 12.63 -2.66 -1.90
N LYS A 945 12.19 -2.33 -3.12
CA LYS A 945 11.76 -3.31 -4.15
C LYS A 945 12.86 -4.26 -4.64
N SER A 946 13.94 -4.38 -3.87
CA SER A 946 14.87 -5.50 -3.99
C SER A 946 15.27 -6.19 -2.68
N VAL A 947 15.26 -5.57 -1.47
CA VAL A 947 15.70 -6.26 -0.22
C VAL A 947 15.76 -5.33 1.00
N THR A 948 14.96 -5.54 2.05
CA THR A 948 15.39 -5.69 3.48
C THR A 948 14.22 -5.52 4.48
N PRO A 949 14.16 -6.32 5.58
CA PRO A 949 13.12 -6.22 6.61
C PRO A 949 13.62 -5.36 7.79
N ILE A 950 13.48 -4.04 7.67
CA ILE A 950 14.06 -3.06 8.60
C ILE A 950 13.35 -3.01 9.96
N GLU A 951 12.05 -3.31 10.00
CA GLU A 951 11.21 -3.26 11.21
C GLU A 951 11.39 -4.49 12.10
N GLU A 952 11.60 -5.63 11.47
CA GLU A 952 11.86 -6.91 12.11
C GLU A 952 13.27 -6.95 12.68
N ILE A 953 14.24 -6.37 11.97
CA ILE A 953 15.61 -6.18 12.46
C ILE A 953 15.60 -5.22 13.67
N TYR A 954 14.91 -4.09 13.58
CA TYR A 954 14.78 -3.16 14.69
C TYR A 954 14.18 -3.84 15.94
N SER A 955 13.12 -4.63 15.77
CA SER A 955 12.46 -5.34 16.87
C SER A 955 13.24 -6.53 17.41
N LEU A 956 14.04 -7.21 16.58
CA LEU A 956 15.00 -8.23 17.01
C LEU A 956 16.07 -7.65 17.95
N PHE A 957 16.64 -6.50 17.58
CA PHE A 957 17.69 -5.88 18.38
C PHE A 957 17.15 -5.17 19.62
N SER A 958 16.08 -4.38 19.47
CA SER A 958 15.54 -3.52 20.53
C SER A 958 14.55 -4.23 21.46
N GLY A 959 13.97 -5.36 21.04
CA GLY A 959 12.84 -6.00 21.72
C GLY A 959 11.55 -5.18 21.65
N LYS A 960 11.48 -4.21 20.73
CA LYS A 960 10.36 -3.30 20.55
C LYS A 960 10.09 -3.01 19.07
N ASP A 961 8.84 -2.76 18.70
CA ASP A 961 8.52 -2.20 17.39
C ASP A 961 8.89 -0.72 17.31
N PHE A 962 8.80 -0.12 16.12
CA PHE A 962 9.10 1.31 15.91
C PHE A 962 8.16 2.26 16.67
N GLU A 963 7.00 1.77 17.12
CA GLU A 963 6.07 2.49 17.98
C GLU A 963 6.44 2.39 19.48
N GLY A 964 7.47 1.59 19.82
CA GLY A 964 8.00 1.43 21.17
C GLY A 964 7.30 0.36 22.00
N ASN A 965 6.35 -0.39 21.43
CA ASN A 965 5.69 -1.51 22.08
C ASN A 965 6.63 -2.71 22.15
N LYS A 966 6.53 -3.53 23.20
CA LYS A 966 7.37 -4.72 23.34
C LYS A 966 6.95 -5.79 22.32
N VAL A 967 7.92 -6.30 21.57
CA VAL A 967 7.75 -7.41 20.62
C VAL A 967 8.67 -8.55 21.05
N SER A 968 8.16 -9.78 21.03
CA SER A 968 8.97 -10.95 21.34
C SER A 968 9.98 -11.18 20.21
N ARG A 969 11.24 -11.46 20.55
CA ARG A 969 12.29 -11.73 19.56
C ARG A 969 11.95 -12.93 18.67
N GLY A 970 11.17 -13.89 19.17
CA GLY A 970 10.70 -15.04 18.39
C GLY A 970 9.66 -14.66 17.34
N ASP A 971 8.75 -13.73 17.67
CA ASP A 971 7.77 -13.21 16.72
C ASP A 971 8.43 -12.32 15.67
N ALA A 972 9.41 -11.50 16.08
CA ALA A 972 10.23 -10.71 15.16
C ALA A 972 11.06 -11.60 14.21
N LEU A 973 11.59 -12.74 14.68
CA LEU A 973 12.32 -13.71 13.85
C LEU A 973 11.39 -14.45 12.87
N LYS A 974 10.15 -14.75 13.29
CA LYS A 974 9.11 -15.35 12.42
C LYS A 974 8.64 -14.37 11.34
N MET A 975 8.40 -13.12 11.71
CA MET A 975 8.07 -12.03 10.77
C MET A 975 9.21 -11.78 9.78
N LEU A 976 10.47 -11.81 10.26
CA LEU A 976 11.67 -11.74 9.41
C LEU A 976 11.70 -12.89 8.39
N SER A 977 11.36 -14.12 8.80
CA SER A 977 11.32 -15.27 7.90
C SER A 977 10.15 -15.27 6.91
N LEU A 978 9.04 -14.59 7.24
CA LEU A 978 7.90 -14.36 6.35
C LEU A 978 8.21 -13.26 5.33
N ASN A 979 8.92 -12.21 5.73
CA ASN A 979 9.26 -11.06 4.88
C ASN A 979 10.51 -11.28 4.00
N LEU A 980 11.23 -12.40 4.19
CA LEU A 980 12.29 -12.89 3.29
C LEU A 980 11.74 -13.73 2.13
N ILE A 981 10.42 -13.94 2.07
CA ILE A 981 9.69 -14.50 0.94
C ILE A 981 9.06 -13.30 0.20
N PRO A 982 9.17 -13.18 -1.14
CA PRO A 982 8.43 -12.13 -1.87
C PRO A 982 6.94 -12.25 -1.53
N GLU A 983 6.39 -11.21 -0.90
CA GLU A 983 5.02 -11.18 -0.38
C GLU A 983 4.00 -11.25 -1.52
N VAL A 984 3.00 -12.12 -1.35
CA VAL A 984 1.86 -12.29 -2.24
C VAL A 984 0.74 -11.29 -1.84
N GLY A 985 -0.02 -10.78 -2.83
CA GLY A 985 -0.70 -9.47 -2.85
C GLY A 985 -1.79 -9.10 -1.81
N ALA A 986 -2.39 -7.91 -1.98
CA ALA A 986 -3.15 -7.16 -0.96
C ALA A 986 -4.46 -7.80 -0.47
N VAL A 987 -5.16 -8.59 -1.30
CA VAL A 987 -6.37 -9.35 -0.89
C VAL A 987 -6.03 -10.40 0.18
N GLU A 988 -4.78 -10.87 0.18
CA GLU A 988 -4.28 -11.88 1.10
C GLU A 988 -3.95 -11.30 2.48
N LYS A 989 -3.66 -9.99 2.59
CA LYS A 989 -3.39 -9.34 3.89
C LYS A 989 -4.60 -9.35 4.83
N GLY A 990 -5.83 -9.32 4.32
CA GLY A 990 -7.06 -9.44 5.12
C GLY A 990 -7.38 -10.88 5.52
N ILE A 991 -7.16 -11.83 4.62
CA ILE A 991 -7.45 -13.26 4.80
C ILE A 991 -6.41 -13.90 5.72
N VAL A 992 -5.13 -13.58 5.52
CA VAL A 992 -4.01 -14.03 6.38
C VAL A 992 -4.16 -13.44 7.78
N LYS A 993 -4.55 -12.17 7.97
CA LYS A 993 -4.82 -11.61 9.31
C LYS A 993 -5.94 -12.34 10.07
N ALA A 994 -6.97 -12.80 9.36
CA ALA A 994 -8.09 -13.52 9.97
C ALA A 994 -7.73 -14.98 10.27
N ALA A 995 -7.05 -15.66 9.34
CA ALA A 995 -6.59 -17.05 9.50
C ALA A 995 -5.50 -17.17 10.58
N THR A 996 -4.50 -16.29 10.56
CA THR A 996 -3.41 -16.30 11.56
C THR A 996 -3.92 -15.97 12.96
N LYS A 997 -4.91 -15.09 13.15
CA LYS A 997 -5.46 -14.81 14.48
C LYS A 997 -6.23 -16.00 15.08
N ALA A 998 -6.81 -16.85 14.23
CA ALA A 998 -7.45 -18.10 14.64
C ALA A 998 -6.42 -19.22 14.90
N GLU A 999 -5.41 -19.36 14.03
CA GLU A 999 -4.33 -20.34 14.17
C GLU A 999 -3.39 -20.02 15.35
N ILE A 1000 -3.05 -18.75 15.60
CA ILE A 1000 -2.26 -18.31 16.77
C ILE A 1000 -2.97 -18.65 18.08
N LYS A 1001 -4.31 -18.65 18.10
CA LYS A 1001 -5.09 -19.04 19.28
C LYS A 1001 -5.11 -20.56 19.49
N ALA A 1002 -5.06 -21.34 18.41
CA ALA A 1002 -4.95 -22.78 18.44
C ALA A 1002 -3.52 -23.24 18.80
N GLU A 1003 -2.49 -22.59 18.25
CA GLU A 1003 -1.08 -22.89 18.47
C GLU A 1003 -0.59 -22.45 19.86
N ALA A 1004 -1.07 -21.32 20.41
CA ALA A 1004 -0.76 -20.92 21.79
C ALA A 1004 -1.27 -21.93 22.83
N LYS A 1005 -2.34 -22.68 22.51
CA LYS A 1005 -2.87 -23.78 23.33
C LYS A 1005 -2.03 -25.07 23.23
N VAL A 1006 -1.25 -25.24 22.16
CA VAL A 1006 -0.34 -26.38 21.94
C VAL A 1006 1.07 -26.06 22.45
N ALA A 1007 1.53 -24.81 22.33
CA ALA A 1007 2.84 -24.33 22.79
C ALA A 1007 2.97 -24.37 24.33
N THR A 1008 1.88 -24.09 25.07
CA THR A 1008 1.85 -24.21 26.54
C THR A 1008 2.02 -25.64 27.06
N LYS A 1009 1.93 -26.66 26.20
CA LYS A 1009 2.26 -28.06 26.53
C LYS A 1009 3.69 -28.47 26.14
N THR A 1010 4.42 -27.64 25.38
CA THR A 1010 5.69 -28.05 24.73
C THR A 1010 6.93 -27.35 25.30
N GLU A 1011 6.78 -26.34 26.16
CA GLU A 1011 7.89 -25.63 26.84
C GLU A 1011 8.61 -26.42 27.96
N LEU A 1012 8.57 -27.75 27.95
CA LEU A 1012 9.31 -28.61 28.89
C LEU A 1012 10.61 -29.19 28.32
N LYS A 1013 11.09 -28.74 27.17
CA LYS A 1013 12.26 -29.32 26.48
C LYS A 1013 13.31 -28.30 26.05
N THR A 1014 13.98 -27.65 27.00
CA THR A 1014 15.30 -27.03 26.72
C THR A 1014 16.14 -26.92 28.00
N SER A 1015 16.92 -27.97 28.30
CA SER A 1015 18.34 -27.90 28.74
C SER A 1015 18.80 -29.29 29.22
N ILE A 1016 19.37 -30.12 28.35
CA ILE A 1016 20.08 -31.34 28.77
C ILE A 1016 21.47 -31.32 28.12
N GLU A 1017 22.49 -30.87 28.87
CA GLU A 1017 23.91 -31.06 28.53
C GLU A 1017 24.46 -32.43 29.00
N LEU A 1018 23.62 -33.28 29.58
CA LEU A 1018 24.00 -34.63 30.02
C LEU A 1018 23.68 -35.67 28.94
N PRO A 1019 24.66 -36.41 28.42
CA PRO A 1019 24.39 -37.45 27.43
C PRO A 1019 23.52 -38.54 28.04
N LYS A 1020 22.56 -39.05 27.25
CA LYS A 1020 21.70 -40.16 27.65
C LYS A 1020 22.56 -41.40 27.95
N PRO A 1021 22.42 -42.06 29.10
CA PRO A 1021 23.18 -43.26 29.40
C PRO A 1021 22.87 -44.37 28.38
N PRO A 1022 23.87 -45.15 27.92
CA PRO A 1022 23.61 -46.29 27.05
C PRO A 1022 22.64 -47.30 27.69
N LYS A 1023 21.96 -48.14 26.90
CA LYS A 1023 21.14 -49.27 27.39
C LYS A 1023 21.85 -50.58 27.08
N GLY A 1024 21.87 -51.54 28.01
CA GLY A 1024 22.49 -52.88 27.81
C GLY A 1024 23.36 -53.36 28.99
N LYS A 1025 23.91 -54.58 28.88
CA LYS A 1025 24.88 -55.13 29.86
C LYS A 1025 26.11 -54.21 29.92
N GLY A 1026 26.52 -53.83 31.12
CA GLY A 1026 27.63 -52.88 31.31
C GLY A 1026 28.99 -53.45 30.92
N SER A 1027 29.95 -52.57 30.59
CA SER A 1027 31.26 -52.96 30.07
C SER A 1027 32.23 -53.58 31.08
N VAL A 1028 31.90 -53.57 32.39
CA VAL A 1028 32.74 -54.18 33.45
C VAL A 1028 31.98 -55.20 34.32
N SER A 1029 32.71 -56.21 34.80
CA SER A 1029 32.16 -57.28 35.62
C SER A 1029 31.76 -56.78 37.03
N PRO A 1030 30.81 -57.41 37.74
CA PRO A 1030 30.36 -56.93 39.05
C PRO A 1030 31.46 -56.76 40.11
N GLY A 1031 32.55 -57.54 40.06
CA GLY A 1031 33.68 -57.44 40.98
C GLY A 1031 34.63 -56.26 40.71
N GLU A 1032 34.55 -55.66 39.52
CA GLU A 1032 35.36 -54.50 39.10
C GLU A 1032 34.60 -53.17 39.23
N ARG A 1033 33.32 -53.23 39.60
CA ARG A 1033 32.49 -52.03 39.82
C ARG A 1033 32.84 -51.40 41.15
N ASP A 1034 32.71 -50.08 41.22
CA ASP A 1034 32.88 -49.35 42.48
C ASP A 1034 31.98 -49.95 43.56
N PRO A 1035 32.50 -50.38 44.73
CA PRO A 1035 31.68 -50.93 45.80
C PRO A 1035 30.61 -49.94 46.29
N LYS A 1036 30.82 -48.63 46.08
CA LYS A 1036 29.82 -47.60 46.32
C LYS A 1036 28.95 -47.39 45.08
N ARG A 1037 27.63 -47.53 45.21
CA ARG A 1037 26.66 -47.34 44.11
C ARG A 1037 25.77 -46.11 44.25
N VAL A 1038 25.63 -45.57 45.46
CA VAL A 1038 24.69 -44.48 45.78
C VAL A 1038 25.45 -43.29 46.36
N TYR A 1039 25.10 -42.09 45.90
CA TYR A 1039 25.61 -40.83 46.44
C TYR A 1039 24.97 -40.53 47.80
N THR A 1040 25.80 -40.14 48.77
CA THR A 1040 25.34 -39.71 50.10
C THR A 1040 24.62 -38.36 50.01
N LYS A 1041 23.87 -37.98 51.07
CA LYS A 1041 23.17 -36.68 51.11
C LYS A 1041 24.17 -35.51 50.97
N SER A 1042 25.32 -35.59 51.62
CA SER A 1042 26.39 -34.57 51.54
C SER A 1042 26.96 -34.42 50.13
N GLU A 1043 27.19 -35.53 49.42
CA GLU A 1043 27.67 -35.50 48.03
C GLU A 1043 26.64 -34.93 47.06
N LYS A 1044 25.36 -35.24 47.25
CA LYS A 1044 24.27 -34.66 46.46
C LYS A 1044 24.12 -33.16 46.73
N THR A 1045 24.29 -32.70 47.97
CA THR A 1045 24.29 -31.27 48.31
C THR A 1045 25.42 -30.55 47.58
N LYS A 1046 26.63 -31.11 47.63
CA LYS A 1046 27.80 -30.51 46.98
C LYS A 1046 27.70 -30.50 45.45
N MET A 1047 27.10 -31.53 44.84
CA MET A 1047 26.76 -31.52 43.40
C MET A 1047 25.77 -30.42 43.05
N LEU A 1048 24.71 -30.26 43.84
CA LEU A 1048 23.68 -29.25 43.62
C LEU A 1048 24.24 -27.83 43.82
N GLU A 1049 25.13 -27.62 44.78
CA GLU A 1049 25.87 -26.36 44.97
C GLU A 1049 26.78 -26.05 43.77
N ASN A 1050 27.53 -27.03 43.28
CA ASN A 1050 28.34 -26.90 42.06
C ASN A 1050 27.48 -26.60 40.81
N GLN A 1051 26.17 -26.85 40.89
CA GLN A 1051 25.17 -26.59 39.84
C GLN A 1051 24.34 -25.33 40.14
N ASN A 1052 24.83 -24.43 41.02
CA ASN A 1052 24.18 -23.19 41.44
C ASN A 1052 22.74 -23.41 41.97
N GLY A 1053 22.49 -24.51 42.66
CA GLY A 1053 21.18 -24.85 43.23
C GLY A 1053 20.15 -25.29 42.19
N LYS A 1054 20.55 -25.61 40.95
CA LYS A 1054 19.65 -25.91 39.84
C LYS A 1054 19.80 -27.35 39.34
N CYS A 1055 18.69 -27.92 38.89
CA CYS A 1055 18.68 -29.20 38.20
C CYS A 1055 19.29 -29.06 36.79
N VAL A 1056 20.28 -29.88 36.46
CA VAL A 1056 20.95 -29.82 35.14
C VAL A 1056 20.02 -30.18 33.97
N GLY A 1057 18.96 -30.94 34.22
CA GLY A 1057 18.03 -31.39 33.17
C GLY A 1057 16.89 -30.42 32.82
N CYS A 1058 16.55 -29.48 33.70
CA CYS A 1058 15.47 -28.52 33.45
C CYS A 1058 15.82 -27.06 33.79
N GLY A 1059 17.02 -26.79 34.34
CA GLY A 1059 17.47 -25.44 34.69
C GLY A 1059 16.76 -24.80 35.89
N GLU A 1060 15.75 -25.46 36.47
CA GLU A 1060 15.01 -24.95 37.62
C GLU A 1060 15.77 -25.12 38.94
N SER A 1061 15.61 -24.15 39.84
CA SER A 1061 16.13 -24.24 41.21
C SER A 1061 15.45 -25.37 41.98
N LYS A 1062 16.23 -26.21 42.67
CA LYS A 1062 15.74 -27.34 43.46
C LYS A 1062 16.38 -27.35 44.85
N THR A 1063 15.66 -27.92 45.81
CA THR A 1063 16.21 -28.26 47.13
C THR A 1063 16.84 -29.66 47.11
N ILE A 1064 17.66 -29.99 48.11
CA ILE A 1064 18.33 -31.28 48.17
C ILE A 1064 17.35 -32.47 48.27
N GLU A 1065 16.17 -32.26 48.85
CA GLU A 1065 15.09 -33.26 48.92
C GLU A 1065 14.42 -33.52 47.56
N GLN A 1066 14.60 -32.62 46.59
CA GLN A 1066 13.97 -32.67 45.28
C GLN A 1066 14.88 -33.23 44.17
N VAL A 1067 16.12 -33.60 44.49
CA VAL A 1067 17.11 -34.08 43.51
C VAL A 1067 17.68 -35.45 43.85
N ASP A 1068 17.96 -36.22 42.80
CA ASP A 1068 18.70 -37.48 42.82
C ASP A 1068 20.06 -37.30 42.13
N GLY A 1069 21.04 -38.11 42.55
CA GLY A 1069 22.36 -38.13 41.93
C GLY A 1069 22.39 -39.09 40.74
N HIS A 1070 22.76 -38.56 39.58
CA HIS A 1070 22.89 -39.28 38.32
C HIS A 1070 24.36 -39.48 37.96
N HIS A 1071 24.77 -40.70 37.64
CA HIS A 1071 26.12 -40.97 37.12
C HIS A 1071 26.23 -40.58 35.65
N LYS A 1072 27.18 -39.69 35.32
CA LYS A 1072 27.50 -39.32 33.92
C LYS A 1072 28.04 -40.51 33.13
N VAL A 1073 28.97 -41.25 33.73
CA VAL A 1073 29.42 -42.57 33.27
C VAL A 1073 28.78 -43.64 34.13
N ARG A 1074 28.01 -44.55 33.52
CA ARG A 1074 27.24 -45.58 34.25
C ARG A 1074 28.15 -46.41 35.14
N HIS A 1075 27.68 -46.71 36.35
CA HIS A 1075 28.35 -47.61 37.31
C HIS A 1075 28.68 -48.99 36.71
N ALA A 1076 27.79 -49.50 35.85
CA ALA A 1076 27.99 -50.78 35.17
C ALA A 1076 29.07 -50.75 34.07
N ASP A 1077 29.51 -49.55 33.66
CA ASP A 1077 30.58 -49.33 32.67
C ASP A 1077 31.90 -48.87 33.32
N GLY A 1078 32.05 -49.05 34.64
CA GLY A 1078 33.25 -48.67 35.39
C GLY A 1078 33.22 -47.24 35.94
N GLY A 1079 32.09 -46.53 35.84
CA GLY A 1079 31.93 -45.21 36.44
C GLY A 1079 31.96 -45.25 37.96
N LYS A 1080 32.92 -44.57 38.58
CA LYS A 1080 33.02 -44.44 40.04
C LYS A 1080 31.95 -43.49 40.59
N THR A 1081 31.47 -43.75 41.80
CA THR A 1081 30.48 -42.92 42.52
C THR A 1081 31.19 -41.77 43.24
N THR A 1082 31.67 -40.79 42.45
CA THR A 1082 32.30 -39.54 42.93
C THR A 1082 31.53 -38.31 42.45
N ILE A 1083 31.76 -37.14 43.08
CA ILE A 1083 31.07 -35.88 42.76
C ILE A 1083 31.33 -35.46 41.30
N GLU A 1084 32.53 -35.70 40.80
CA GLU A 1084 32.96 -35.34 39.43
C GLU A 1084 32.16 -36.12 38.38
N ASN A 1085 31.90 -37.41 38.65
CA ASN A 1085 31.10 -38.30 37.81
C ASN A 1085 29.59 -38.21 38.11
N GLY A 1086 29.17 -37.36 39.05
CA GLY A 1086 27.77 -37.18 39.44
C GLY A 1086 27.15 -35.89 38.89
N ALA A 1087 25.82 -35.89 38.74
CA ALA A 1087 25.02 -34.69 38.51
C ALA A 1087 23.70 -34.75 39.29
N ALA A 1088 23.26 -33.65 39.92
CA ALA A 1088 21.96 -33.61 40.58
C ALA A 1088 20.83 -33.32 39.56
N LEU A 1089 19.84 -34.21 39.51
CA LEU A 1089 18.67 -34.10 38.63
C LEU A 1089 17.40 -34.18 39.47
N CYS A 1090 16.38 -33.39 39.14
CA CYS A 1090 15.06 -33.59 39.74
C CYS A 1090 14.50 -34.95 39.33
N LYS A 1091 13.59 -35.51 40.13
CA LYS A 1091 13.05 -36.86 39.91
C LYS A 1091 12.47 -37.06 38.50
N ASP A 1092 11.85 -36.04 37.92
CA ASP A 1092 11.24 -36.14 36.59
C ASP A 1092 12.31 -36.12 35.48
N CYS A 1093 13.29 -35.22 35.55
CA CYS A 1093 14.43 -35.23 34.64
C CYS A 1093 15.26 -36.51 34.76
N HIS A 1094 15.44 -37.03 35.97
CA HIS A 1094 16.15 -38.28 36.20
C HIS A 1094 15.39 -39.48 35.62
N LYS A 1095 14.05 -39.48 35.65
CA LYS A 1095 13.26 -40.50 34.95
C LYS A 1095 13.34 -40.35 33.44
N GLU A 1096 13.20 -39.14 32.90
CA GLU A 1096 13.25 -38.86 31.47
C GLU A 1096 14.60 -39.25 30.84
N ILE A 1097 15.72 -39.02 31.53
CA ILE A 1097 17.03 -39.40 30.99
C ILE A 1097 17.23 -40.93 30.91
N HIS A 1098 16.47 -41.70 31.71
CA HIS A 1098 16.51 -43.17 31.72
C HIS A 1098 15.38 -43.83 30.92
N LYS A 1099 14.37 -43.08 30.47
CA LYS A 1099 13.38 -43.54 29.48
C LYS A 1099 14.04 -43.70 28.12
#